data_AF-A0A1C6U9V9-F1
#
_entry.id   AF-A0A1C6U9V9-F1
#
_cell.length_a   1.000
_cell.length_b   1.000
_cell.length_c   1.000
_cell.angle_alpha   90.00
_cell.angle_beta   90.00
_cell.angle_gamma   90.00
#
_symmetry.space_group_name_H-M   'P 1'
#
loop_
_entity.id
_entity.type
_entity.pdbx_description
1 polymer ?
#
loop_
_entity_poly.entity_id
_entity_poly.type
_entity_poly.pdbx_seq_one_letter_code
_entity_poly.pdbx_strand_id
1 'polypeptide(L)'
;MRRGKLAWRGSVAALAVVAAGLPATGALAGPGADGRPASAQGSYPEGCAQWSYPEDPGFVATSPGELDAAKASWETPEYGYYTGHNPATPGTAVNSPWQLTAVNASTAYALGYCGQGVTLGMMDSGYRPTHEAFQTELIESVTGEGVYGTSGYGYRGATPANPFTAGEWFTVAGDQARTSDYSHGTGMLGVTSGMRDGVDQHGIAFGSKMYVAKTGGSDSQSHGPFHDYVYWYTANKALVDAGAQVINSSWGSYVQTLDRTRYDGLGRDLGVNGNLANAYQVAGKDSASATAMATIIPNEYLKDLEYQYFFFKKSYSEGGIQYNPNYPGRSFMDAIWDAIKDSGAVNARSAGNNDWSNPYFRPAYPLFNPLAEKQWVAVGGVQPPTATNPEYTKQFGYNEAGLAKWWNVSTPSSNVRTTSSAGDTNYANSSGTSPATPVATAVMGVLLSRYPDMDAKQVRELMFTTANNKMSDGVRFLGTGQTSPSGESIAWTAPDGLPDERWGWGIPDLAKGMYGPGQLLSPMTYNMDKAPLDVWSNDISQIAIKEREREDLEWLAGYKEQGIAYAGEFSPNVLNPDGTLDKQAFMLQGILGDPHVQAITNGHPELYDKISYEDAVKWRKEWMDERAAYIQNNIDNHLYTASLTKQGAGTLIMTGDATYEGGTTVEGGKLSITGAHASSINVKGGTLGGSGSVGGSVTVTSGVLRPGLASDEATQLTGTSAGNVLNVGGNVTVGRQGRVAVTISGDRDYTSVRAGGQLVLDGELDLDVRGKLTPGTVFTIMSGSSIKGAFHALPENRALNVGGYLFRVSYKNNSMTLTVMHAVPNNGK
;
A
#
# COMPACT_ATOMS: atom_id res chain seq x y z
N MET A 1 32.25 -42.90 24.92
CA MET A 1 31.59 -44.05 24.25
C MET A 1 30.09 -44.00 24.51
N ARG A 2 29.30 -44.72 23.70
CA ARG A 2 27.82 -44.85 23.72
C ARG A 2 27.03 -43.56 23.38
N ARG A 3 26.08 -43.74 22.46
CA ARG A 3 25.07 -42.76 22.05
C ARG A 3 23.86 -42.85 22.98
N GLY A 4 23.15 -41.75 23.20
CA GLY A 4 21.79 -41.75 23.74
C GLY A 4 20.85 -40.99 22.79
N LYS A 5 19.96 -41.69 22.09
CA LYS A 5 18.75 -41.08 21.52
C LYS A 5 17.66 -41.15 22.57
N LEU A 6 16.89 -40.08 22.74
CA LEU A 6 15.54 -40.18 23.30
C LEU A 6 14.59 -39.39 22.41
N ALA A 7 13.42 -39.95 22.14
CA ALA A 7 12.36 -39.28 21.37
C ALA A 7 11.31 -38.74 22.34
N TRP A 8 10.71 -37.61 22.00
CA TRP A 8 9.48 -37.14 22.65
C TRP A 8 8.27 -37.46 21.76
N ARG A 9 7.19 -37.94 22.38
CA ARG A 9 5.89 -38.15 21.75
C ARG A 9 4.83 -37.38 22.53
N GLY A 10 4.30 -36.34 21.89
CA GLY A 10 2.92 -35.86 21.94
C GLY A 10 2.16 -35.73 23.26
N SER A 11 1.50 -34.59 23.41
CA SER A 11 0.07 -34.56 23.76
C SER A 11 -0.60 -33.37 23.08
N VAL A 12 -1.59 -33.65 22.24
CA VAL A 12 -2.51 -32.64 21.70
C VAL A 12 -3.79 -32.75 22.51
N ALA A 13 -4.19 -31.67 23.16
CA ALA A 13 -5.46 -31.61 23.89
C ALA A 13 -6.60 -31.29 22.91
N ALA A 14 -7.63 -32.14 22.90
CA ALA A 14 -8.87 -31.89 22.15
C ALA A 14 -9.95 -31.37 23.10
N LEU A 15 -10.71 -30.36 22.69
CA LEU A 15 -11.97 -29.98 23.33
C LEU A 15 -13.17 -30.33 22.46
N ALA A 16 -14.06 -31.11 23.05
CA ALA A 16 -15.51 -31.13 22.83
C ALA A 16 -16.13 -31.02 24.25
N VAL A 17 -17.40 -30.76 24.51
CA VAL A 17 -18.67 -30.89 23.76
C VAL A 17 -19.50 -29.60 24.11
N VAL A 18 -20.59 -29.20 23.44
CA VAL A 18 -21.97 -29.71 23.57
C VAL A 18 -22.81 -29.08 22.45
N ALA A 19 -23.67 -29.89 21.83
CA ALA A 19 -24.79 -29.40 21.02
C ALA A 19 -26.12 -29.70 21.74
N ALA A 20 -27.07 -28.79 21.64
CA ALA A 20 -28.47 -28.95 22.02
C ALA A 20 -29.35 -28.41 20.87
N GLY A 21 -30.60 -28.85 20.74
CA GLY A 21 -31.43 -28.40 19.62
C GLY A 21 -32.88 -28.88 19.64
N LEU A 22 -33.55 -28.64 18.49
CA LEU A 22 -34.97 -28.87 18.20
C LEU A 22 -35.94 -27.89 18.92
N PRO A 23 -37.19 -27.69 18.40
CA PRO A 23 -37.79 -28.29 17.20
C PRO A 23 -38.16 -27.26 16.09
N ALA A 24 -38.76 -27.75 15.00
CA ALA A 24 -39.32 -26.92 13.92
C ALA A 24 -40.76 -27.37 13.57
N THR A 25 -41.67 -26.42 13.28
CA THR A 25 -42.97 -26.69 12.64
C THR A 25 -43.55 -25.45 11.96
N GLY A 26 -44.04 -25.61 10.72
CA GLY A 26 -45.01 -24.72 10.04
C GLY A 26 -44.42 -23.56 9.24
N ALA A 27 -44.95 -23.19 8.07
CA ALA A 27 -45.88 -23.88 7.15
C ALA A 27 -45.76 -23.26 5.74
N LEU A 28 -46.18 -23.98 4.68
CA LEU A 28 -46.05 -23.54 3.28
C LEU A 28 -47.24 -22.68 2.82
N ALA A 29 -46.96 -21.62 2.05
CA ALA A 29 -47.93 -20.96 1.18
C ALA A 29 -47.25 -20.24 -0.01
N GLY A 30 -47.94 -20.19 -1.16
CA GLY A 30 -47.54 -19.51 -2.40
C GLY A 30 -48.10 -20.24 -3.64
N PRO A 31 -47.90 -19.72 -4.87
CA PRO A 31 -47.41 -18.39 -5.25
C PRO A 31 -48.52 -17.50 -5.87
N GLY A 32 -48.24 -16.20 -6.03
CA GLY A 32 -48.99 -15.28 -6.90
C GLY A 32 -48.07 -14.73 -7.99
N ALA A 33 -48.58 -14.53 -9.20
CA ALA A 33 -47.78 -14.26 -10.40
C ALA A 33 -47.79 -12.79 -10.87
N ASP A 34 -46.90 -12.53 -11.84
CA ASP A 34 -46.80 -11.37 -12.73
C ASP A 34 -46.19 -10.07 -12.18
N GLY A 35 -45.23 -9.50 -12.93
CA GLY A 35 -44.52 -8.27 -12.55
C GLY A 35 -43.00 -8.21 -12.83
N ARG A 36 -42.50 -8.75 -13.96
CA ARG A 36 -41.17 -8.37 -14.49
C ARG A 36 -41.29 -7.06 -15.31
N PRO A 37 -40.25 -6.22 -15.42
CA PRO A 37 -38.84 -6.52 -15.12
C PRO A 37 -38.18 -5.63 -14.06
N ALA A 38 -37.42 -6.24 -13.16
CA ALA A 38 -36.23 -5.59 -12.60
C ALA A 38 -35.08 -5.81 -13.59
N SER A 39 -34.70 -4.76 -14.32
CA SER A 39 -33.39 -4.73 -14.99
C SER A 39 -32.32 -4.64 -13.90
N ALA A 40 -31.40 -5.59 -13.87
CA ALA A 40 -30.25 -5.55 -12.97
C ALA A 40 -29.26 -4.48 -13.46
N GLN A 41 -29.57 -3.21 -13.20
CA GLN A 41 -28.52 -2.21 -13.01
C GLN A 41 -27.66 -2.73 -11.84
N GLY A 42 -26.37 -2.92 -12.07
CA GLY A 42 -25.44 -3.02 -10.96
C GLY A 42 -25.57 -1.73 -10.15
N SER A 43 -25.73 -1.86 -8.83
CA SER A 43 -25.70 -0.70 -7.95
C SER A 43 -24.29 -0.10 -8.03
N TYR A 44 -24.15 0.97 -8.80
CA TYR A 44 -23.04 1.91 -8.62
C TYR A 44 -22.96 2.27 -7.13
N PRO A 45 -21.76 2.50 -6.57
CA PRO A 45 -21.65 2.97 -5.20
C PRO A 45 -22.54 4.21 -5.02
N GLU A 46 -23.25 4.28 -3.90
CA GLU A 46 -23.99 5.47 -3.51
C GLU A 46 -23.01 6.65 -3.51
N GLY A 47 -23.18 7.55 -4.48
CA GLY A 47 -22.11 8.46 -4.91
C GLY A 47 -21.66 9.43 -3.82
N CYS A 48 -20.45 9.97 -3.99
CA CYS A 48 -19.78 10.83 -3.02
C CYS A 48 -20.58 12.04 -2.51
N ALA A 49 -21.61 12.45 -3.25
CA ALA A 49 -22.57 13.48 -2.85
C ALA A 49 -23.29 13.17 -1.51
N GLN A 50 -23.38 11.92 -1.05
CA GLN A 50 -24.01 11.62 0.25
C GLN A 50 -23.14 12.05 1.47
N TRP A 51 -21.83 12.22 1.28
CA TRP A 51 -20.89 12.72 2.29
C TRP A 51 -20.47 14.16 2.00
N SER A 52 -21.32 14.89 1.28
CA SER A 52 -21.10 16.29 0.87
C SER A 52 -22.30 17.17 1.22
N TYR A 53 -22.14 18.47 1.04
CA TYR A 53 -23.17 19.48 1.30
C TYR A 53 -24.31 19.45 0.27
N PRO A 54 -25.54 19.87 0.66
CA PRO A 54 -26.62 20.08 -0.30
C PRO A 54 -26.23 21.10 -1.37
N GLU A 55 -26.54 20.80 -2.63
CA GLU A 55 -26.17 21.61 -3.81
C GLU A 55 -24.67 21.59 -4.19
N ASP A 56 -23.87 20.63 -3.70
CA ASP A 56 -22.57 20.29 -4.28
C ASP A 56 -22.72 19.96 -5.79
N PRO A 57 -22.00 20.66 -6.69
CA PRO A 57 -22.04 20.36 -8.14
C PRO A 57 -21.45 18.99 -8.52
N GLY A 58 -20.68 18.35 -7.63
CA GLY A 58 -19.99 17.08 -7.87
C GLY A 58 -20.90 15.94 -8.33
N PHE A 59 -20.64 15.38 -9.52
CA PHE A 59 -21.37 14.23 -10.05
C PHE A 59 -20.44 13.09 -10.51
N VAL A 60 -21.00 11.87 -10.57
CA VAL A 60 -20.31 10.66 -11.04
C VAL A 60 -20.59 10.47 -12.53
N ALA A 61 -19.54 10.25 -13.32
CA ALA A 61 -19.64 10.00 -14.75
C ALA A 61 -20.34 8.66 -15.02
N THR A 62 -21.40 8.67 -15.82
CA THR A 62 -22.12 7.45 -16.25
C THR A 62 -21.57 6.88 -17.56
N SER A 63 -20.77 7.67 -18.29
CA SER A 63 -20.08 7.27 -19.51
C SER A 63 -18.69 7.94 -19.62
N PRO A 64 -17.74 7.38 -20.40
CA PRO A 64 -16.43 8.00 -20.59
C PRO A 64 -16.48 9.40 -21.21
N GLY A 65 -17.53 9.73 -21.97
CA GLY A 65 -17.72 11.07 -22.54
C GLY A 65 -18.07 12.15 -21.52
N GLU A 66 -18.44 11.76 -20.30
CA GLU A 66 -18.78 12.67 -19.20
C GLU A 66 -17.60 12.88 -18.23
N LEU A 67 -16.53 12.08 -18.31
CA LEU A 67 -15.49 12.00 -17.27
C LEU A 67 -14.81 13.35 -16.98
N ASP A 68 -14.47 14.13 -18.00
CA ASP A 68 -13.85 15.45 -17.80
C ASP A 68 -14.83 16.51 -17.24
N ALA A 69 -16.12 16.41 -17.58
CA ALA A 69 -17.15 17.27 -16.99
C ALA A 69 -17.43 16.88 -15.52
N ALA A 70 -17.43 15.58 -15.22
CA ALA A 70 -17.53 15.06 -13.87
C ALA A 70 -16.32 15.49 -13.02
N LYS A 71 -15.09 15.33 -13.50
CA LYS A 71 -13.88 15.84 -12.83
C LYS A 71 -13.99 17.33 -12.50
N ALA A 72 -14.30 18.16 -13.51
CA ALA A 72 -14.47 19.59 -13.33
C ALA A 72 -15.59 19.97 -12.34
N SER A 73 -16.61 19.11 -12.16
CA SER A 73 -17.68 19.34 -11.19
C SER A 73 -17.24 19.18 -9.73
N TRP A 74 -16.22 18.35 -9.45
CA TRP A 74 -15.63 18.22 -8.12
C TRP A 74 -14.58 19.31 -7.82
N GLU A 75 -14.04 19.97 -8.85
CA GLU A 75 -12.97 20.98 -8.77
C GLU A 75 -13.48 22.36 -8.30
N THR A 76 -14.23 22.31 -7.21
CA THR A 76 -14.77 23.43 -6.41
C THR A 76 -13.66 24.22 -5.68
N PRO A 77 -13.92 25.44 -5.16
CA PRO A 77 -12.88 26.26 -4.52
C PRO A 77 -12.17 25.60 -3.31
N GLU A 78 -12.85 24.68 -2.62
CA GLU A 78 -12.33 23.84 -1.53
C GLU A 78 -11.53 22.60 -1.99
N TYR A 79 -11.56 22.26 -3.29
CA TYR A 79 -10.63 21.31 -3.91
C TYR A 79 -9.28 21.98 -4.22
N GLY A 80 -9.34 23.29 -4.49
CA GLY A 80 -8.17 24.14 -4.70
C GLY A 80 -7.48 23.97 -6.05
N TYR A 81 -6.19 24.25 -6.10
CA TYR A 81 -5.45 24.52 -7.33
C TYR A 81 -4.04 23.92 -7.33
N TYR A 82 -3.55 23.59 -8.53
CA TYR A 82 -2.22 23.03 -8.81
C TYR A 82 -1.05 23.72 -8.07
N THR A 83 -1.10 25.05 -7.93
CA THR A 83 -0.08 25.88 -7.27
C THR A 83 -0.38 26.21 -5.80
N GLY A 84 -1.53 25.77 -5.27
CA GLY A 84 -2.07 26.21 -3.98
C GLY A 84 -2.49 27.69 -3.93
N HIS A 85 -2.54 28.36 -5.08
CA HIS A 85 -2.92 29.78 -5.17
C HIS A 85 -4.29 29.95 -5.81
N ASN A 86 -5.23 30.53 -5.04
CA ASN A 86 -6.56 30.90 -5.54
C ASN A 86 -6.46 32.12 -6.48
N PRO A 87 -6.79 31.98 -7.78
CA PRO A 87 -6.65 33.05 -8.76
C PRO A 87 -7.59 34.26 -8.51
N ALA A 88 -8.63 34.11 -7.68
CA ALA A 88 -9.50 35.21 -7.26
C ALA A 88 -8.89 36.09 -6.15
N THR A 89 -7.80 35.66 -5.51
CA THR A 89 -7.14 36.40 -4.41
C THR A 89 -5.64 36.58 -4.70
N PRO A 90 -5.25 37.60 -5.49
CA PRO A 90 -3.88 37.75 -6.00
C PRO A 90 -2.80 37.84 -4.91
N GLY A 91 -1.71 37.10 -5.09
CA GLY A 91 -0.56 37.08 -4.17
C GLY A 91 0.47 36.02 -4.54
N THR A 92 1.42 35.78 -3.65
CA THR A 92 2.46 34.73 -3.80
C THR A 92 2.42 33.67 -2.68
N ALA A 93 1.53 33.84 -1.69
CA ALA A 93 1.31 32.85 -0.65
C ALA A 93 0.30 31.79 -1.12
N VAL A 94 0.56 30.54 -0.75
CA VAL A 94 -0.41 29.44 -0.83
C VAL A 94 -1.58 29.78 0.11
N ASN A 95 -2.79 29.84 -0.44
CA ASN A 95 -4.01 30.28 0.24
C ASN A 95 -5.22 29.37 -0.07
N SER A 96 -4.98 28.23 -0.71
CA SER A 96 -5.97 27.27 -1.15
C SER A 96 -5.36 25.87 -1.13
N PRO A 97 -6.16 24.79 -1.05
CA PRO A 97 -5.65 23.44 -1.16
C PRO A 97 -4.88 23.21 -2.47
N TRP A 98 -3.96 22.25 -2.43
CA TRP A 98 -3.24 21.75 -3.61
C TRP A 98 -2.98 20.25 -3.54
N GLN A 99 -3.05 19.68 -2.32
CA GLN A 99 -2.85 18.27 -2.05
C GLN A 99 -3.85 17.36 -2.80
N LEU A 100 -5.07 17.84 -3.03
CA LEU A 100 -6.09 17.12 -3.80
C LEU A 100 -5.75 17.07 -5.29
N THR A 101 -5.32 18.20 -5.85
CA THR A 101 -4.84 18.31 -7.23
C THR A 101 -3.59 17.46 -7.45
N ALA A 102 -2.66 17.44 -6.50
CA ALA A 102 -1.40 16.70 -6.60
C ALA A 102 -1.56 15.17 -6.68
N VAL A 103 -2.64 14.63 -6.12
CA VAL A 103 -2.96 13.19 -6.20
C VAL A 103 -4.07 12.88 -7.21
N ASN A 104 -4.48 13.86 -8.03
CA ASN A 104 -5.56 13.77 -9.03
C ASN A 104 -6.93 13.31 -8.45
N ALA A 105 -7.28 13.75 -7.24
CA ALA A 105 -8.43 13.22 -6.50
C ALA A 105 -9.79 13.39 -7.21
N SER A 106 -9.98 14.46 -8.00
CA SER A 106 -11.20 14.70 -8.80
C SER A 106 -11.51 13.56 -9.77
N THR A 107 -10.51 12.79 -10.22
CA THR A 107 -10.72 11.63 -11.10
C THR A 107 -11.30 10.44 -10.35
N ALA A 108 -10.97 10.26 -9.06
CA ALA A 108 -11.60 9.24 -8.23
C ALA A 108 -13.04 9.65 -7.85
N TYR A 109 -13.26 10.91 -7.46
CA TYR A 109 -14.60 11.43 -7.14
C TYR A 109 -15.55 11.36 -8.35
N ALA A 110 -15.06 11.71 -9.55
CA ALA A 110 -15.79 11.58 -10.82
C ALA A 110 -16.14 10.14 -11.20
N LEU A 111 -15.43 9.15 -10.65
CA LEU A 111 -15.74 7.72 -10.78
C LEU A 111 -16.50 7.16 -9.57
N GLY A 112 -16.85 8.00 -8.60
CA GLY A 112 -17.65 7.66 -7.43
C GLY A 112 -16.88 7.16 -6.22
N TYR A 113 -15.57 7.43 -6.12
CA TYR A 113 -14.70 6.93 -5.04
C TYR A 113 -14.07 8.06 -4.23
N CYS A 114 -14.43 8.15 -2.95
CA CYS A 114 -14.00 9.16 -1.96
C CYS A 114 -13.63 8.52 -0.61
N GLY A 115 -13.34 7.21 -0.60
CA GLY A 115 -12.97 6.46 0.61
C GLY A 115 -14.14 5.78 1.32
N GLN A 116 -15.32 5.74 0.70
CA GLN A 116 -16.53 5.18 1.30
C GLN A 116 -16.43 3.68 1.61
N GLY A 117 -17.06 3.26 2.71
CA GLY A 117 -16.99 1.88 3.19
C GLY A 117 -15.62 1.45 3.72
N VAL A 118 -14.64 2.35 3.75
CA VAL A 118 -13.29 2.11 4.28
C VAL A 118 -13.15 2.75 5.65
N THR A 119 -12.51 2.01 6.55
CA THR A 119 -12.13 2.48 7.88
C THR A 119 -10.65 2.80 7.91
N LEU A 120 -10.33 4.04 8.29
CA LEU A 120 -8.99 4.57 8.49
C LEU A 120 -8.76 4.84 9.98
N GLY A 121 -7.48 4.94 10.38
CA GLY A 121 -7.07 5.27 11.72
C GLY A 121 -6.06 6.43 11.76
N MET A 122 -5.97 7.11 12.89
CA MET A 122 -4.90 8.05 13.20
C MET A 122 -4.43 7.87 14.64
N MET A 123 -3.11 7.77 14.80
CA MET A 123 -2.42 7.85 16.07
C MET A 123 -1.59 9.14 16.07
N ASP A 124 -2.08 10.20 16.70
CA ASP A 124 -1.45 11.54 16.70
C ASP A 124 -1.69 12.26 18.04
N SER A 125 -1.58 13.59 18.15
CA SER A 125 -1.74 14.32 19.42
C SER A 125 -3.19 14.43 19.93
N GLY A 126 -4.12 13.66 19.33
CA GLY A 126 -5.56 13.85 19.42
C GLY A 126 -6.05 15.05 18.59
N TYR A 127 -7.34 15.34 18.65
CA TYR A 127 -7.99 16.35 17.80
C TYR A 127 -8.93 17.24 18.60
N ARG A 128 -9.36 18.36 18.00
CA ARG A 128 -10.31 19.32 18.58
C ARG A 128 -11.74 18.93 18.18
N PRO A 129 -12.53 18.26 19.04
CA PRO A 129 -13.74 17.55 18.59
C PRO A 129 -14.92 18.47 18.25
N THR A 130 -14.83 19.76 18.57
CA THR A 130 -15.87 20.77 18.27
C THR A 130 -15.64 21.51 16.95
N HIS A 131 -14.53 21.26 16.24
CA HIS A 131 -14.29 21.88 14.94
C HIS A 131 -15.38 21.47 13.93
N GLU A 132 -15.93 22.43 13.18
CA GLU A 132 -17.14 22.26 12.37
C GLU A 132 -16.94 21.17 11.30
N ALA A 133 -15.80 21.18 10.60
CA ALA A 133 -15.35 20.15 9.66
C ALA A 133 -15.29 18.69 10.18
N PHE A 134 -15.49 18.45 11.49
CA PHE A 134 -15.55 17.13 12.11
C PHE A 134 -16.92 16.76 12.69
N GLN A 135 -17.97 17.58 12.50
CA GLN A 135 -19.32 17.31 13.01
C GLN A 135 -20.07 16.31 12.10
N THR A 136 -19.50 15.12 11.96
CA THR A 136 -19.98 14.03 11.09
C THR A 136 -19.90 12.69 11.80
N GLU A 137 -20.85 11.78 11.52
CA GLU A 137 -20.83 10.40 12.01
C GLU A 137 -19.62 9.60 11.48
N LEU A 138 -18.86 10.14 10.51
CA LEU A 138 -17.64 9.50 10.00
C LEU A 138 -16.42 9.63 10.92
N ILE A 139 -16.37 10.59 11.86
CA ILE A 139 -15.19 10.79 12.72
C ILE A 139 -15.51 10.39 14.16
N GLU A 140 -14.76 9.41 14.68
CA GLU A 140 -14.89 8.90 16.05
C GLU A 140 -13.52 8.77 16.74
N SER A 141 -13.53 8.76 18.07
CA SER A 141 -12.36 8.39 18.85
C SER A 141 -12.47 6.95 19.35
N VAL A 142 -11.38 6.19 19.27
CA VAL A 142 -11.32 4.89 19.97
C VAL A 142 -11.07 5.09 21.45
N THR A 143 -11.65 4.21 22.27
CA THR A 143 -11.33 4.09 23.70
C THR A 143 -10.51 2.83 23.91
N GLY A 144 -9.38 2.94 24.61
CA GLY A 144 -8.58 1.79 25.04
C GLY A 144 -7.93 2.08 26.38
N GLU A 145 -7.98 1.14 27.32
CA GLU A 145 -7.51 1.36 28.69
C GLU A 145 -6.48 0.32 29.13
N GLY A 146 -5.69 0.66 30.13
CA GLY A 146 -4.68 -0.23 30.67
C GLY A 146 -3.90 0.36 31.84
N VAL A 147 -2.81 -0.34 32.19
CA VAL A 147 -1.87 0.07 33.23
C VAL A 147 -0.48 0.09 32.61
N TYR A 148 0.28 1.17 32.84
CA TYR A 148 1.64 1.29 32.29
C TYR A 148 2.53 0.17 32.83
N GLY A 149 3.22 -0.53 31.92
CA GLY A 149 4.15 -1.61 32.28
C GLY A 149 5.52 -1.12 32.75
N THR A 150 5.91 0.10 32.34
CA THR A 150 7.17 0.77 32.68
C THR A 150 6.92 2.22 33.11
N SER A 151 7.91 2.86 33.74
CA SER A 151 7.94 4.32 33.92
C SER A 151 8.75 4.95 32.79
N GLY A 152 8.39 6.14 32.35
CA GLY A 152 9.08 6.83 31.26
C GLY A 152 8.51 8.20 30.96
N TYR A 153 8.82 8.75 29.79
CA TYR A 153 8.53 10.13 29.42
C TYR A 153 8.71 10.35 27.91
N GLY A 154 8.00 11.33 27.36
CA GLY A 154 8.35 11.96 26.10
C GLY A 154 9.39 13.08 26.29
N TYR A 155 9.70 13.81 25.21
CA TYR A 155 10.62 14.94 25.24
C TYR A 155 10.05 16.18 24.58
N ARG A 156 10.09 17.33 25.24
CA ARG A 156 9.83 18.63 24.58
C ARG A 156 11.16 19.26 24.18
N GLY A 157 11.62 18.95 22.97
CA GLY A 157 12.99 19.24 22.53
C GLY A 157 14.00 18.47 23.39
N ALA A 158 14.78 19.19 24.18
CA ALA A 158 15.79 18.64 25.08
C ALA A 158 15.25 18.24 26.48
N THR A 159 14.05 18.65 26.86
CA THR A 159 13.55 18.49 28.25
C THR A 159 12.60 17.30 28.37
N PRO A 160 12.77 16.38 29.34
CA PRO A 160 11.75 15.36 29.66
C PRO A 160 10.37 15.99 29.88
N ALA A 161 9.33 15.40 29.28
CA ALA A 161 7.96 15.91 29.30
C ALA A 161 6.95 14.76 29.24
N ASN A 162 5.72 14.99 29.72
CA ASN A 162 4.67 13.97 29.77
C ASN A 162 5.15 12.64 30.40
N PRO A 163 5.63 12.67 31.66
CA PRO A 163 6.04 11.45 32.35
C PRO A 163 4.83 10.54 32.63
N PHE A 164 5.10 9.24 32.71
CA PHE A 164 4.15 8.20 33.11
C PHE A 164 4.86 7.21 34.06
N THR A 165 4.12 6.63 35.01
CA THR A 165 4.70 5.72 36.02
C THR A 165 4.17 4.30 35.87
N ALA A 166 5.04 3.31 35.99
CA ALA A 166 4.66 1.90 36.05
C ALA A 166 3.59 1.67 37.14
N GLY A 167 2.50 0.99 36.79
CA GLY A 167 1.38 0.74 37.71
C GLY A 167 0.31 1.82 37.74
N GLU A 168 0.48 2.97 37.07
CA GLU A 168 -0.60 3.95 36.88
C GLU A 168 -1.56 3.54 35.75
N TRP A 169 -2.85 3.86 35.92
CA TRP A 169 -3.89 3.65 34.91
C TRP A 169 -3.79 4.67 33.78
N PHE A 170 -4.13 4.26 32.55
CA PHE A 170 -4.25 5.15 31.40
C PHE A 170 -5.52 4.89 30.59
N THR A 171 -6.00 5.96 29.95
CA THR A 171 -7.10 5.93 28.97
C THR A 171 -6.62 6.58 27.67
N VAL A 172 -6.54 5.79 26.61
CA VAL A 172 -6.40 6.23 25.23
C VAL A 172 -7.79 6.66 24.74
N ALA A 173 -7.91 7.94 24.42
CA ALA A 173 -9.10 8.60 23.90
C ALA A 173 -8.62 9.92 23.25
N GLY A 174 -8.70 10.00 21.92
CA GLY A 174 -8.15 11.08 21.08
C GLY A 174 -9.00 12.35 21.04
N ASP A 175 -10.28 12.24 21.37
CA ASP A 175 -11.19 13.34 21.66
C ASP A 175 -10.86 13.98 23.03
N GLN A 176 -10.49 13.16 24.01
CA GLN A 176 -10.03 13.56 25.35
C GLN A 176 -8.53 13.92 25.36
N ALA A 177 -8.07 14.61 24.33
CA ALA A 177 -6.74 15.20 24.30
C ALA A 177 -6.71 16.53 25.07
N ARG A 178 -5.55 16.90 25.63
CA ARG A 178 -5.40 18.20 26.28
C ARG A 178 -5.45 19.29 25.22
N THR A 179 -6.04 20.44 25.57
CA THR A 179 -6.08 21.64 24.71
C THR A 179 -4.68 22.23 24.42
N SER A 180 -3.64 21.78 25.12
CA SER A 180 -2.23 22.04 24.82
C SER A 180 -1.65 21.19 23.68
N ASP A 181 -2.31 20.08 23.34
CA ASP A 181 -1.73 18.98 22.56
C ASP A 181 -2.40 18.79 21.21
N TYR A 182 -3.73 18.84 21.19
CA TYR A 182 -4.63 18.48 20.07
C TYR A 182 -4.47 19.28 18.76
N SER A 183 -3.55 20.24 18.71
CA SER A 183 -3.39 21.19 17.59
C SER A 183 -2.93 20.52 16.30
N HIS A 184 -1.94 19.64 16.42
CA HIS A 184 -1.36 18.97 15.26
C HIS A 184 -2.27 17.87 14.71
N GLY A 185 -2.81 16.98 15.55
CA GLY A 185 -3.76 15.96 15.11
C GLY A 185 -5.06 16.56 14.55
N THR A 186 -5.50 17.73 15.03
CA THR A 186 -6.53 18.54 14.33
C THR A 186 -6.13 18.86 12.90
N GLY A 187 -4.90 19.31 12.65
CA GLY A 187 -4.40 19.57 11.31
C GLY A 187 -4.14 18.32 10.46
N MET A 188 -3.85 17.17 11.07
CA MET A 188 -3.68 15.91 10.31
C MET A 188 -5.03 15.33 9.87
N LEU A 189 -6.04 15.39 10.75
CA LEU A 189 -7.37 14.85 10.52
C LEU A 189 -8.09 15.53 9.34
N GLY A 190 -7.97 16.87 9.22
CA GLY A 190 -8.56 17.65 8.12
C GLY A 190 -7.93 17.42 6.74
N VAL A 191 -6.73 16.83 6.66
CA VAL A 191 -6.14 16.39 5.38
C VAL A 191 -6.71 15.03 4.96
N THR A 192 -6.92 14.12 5.91
CA THR A 192 -7.50 12.79 5.60
C THR A 192 -8.99 12.86 5.34
N SER A 193 -9.79 13.30 6.33
CA SER A 193 -11.25 13.06 6.35
C SER A 193 -12.05 14.23 6.95
N GLY A 194 -11.53 15.46 6.91
CA GLY A 194 -12.38 16.64 7.11
C GLY A 194 -13.55 16.60 6.11
N MET A 195 -14.77 16.90 6.57
CA MET A 195 -15.97 16.76 5.73
C MET A 195 -15.93 17.72 4.52
N ARG A 196 -16.69 17.38 3.47
CA ARG A 196 -16.87 18.25 2.30
C ARG A 196 -18.12 19.11 2.50
N ASP A 197 -17.91 20.37 2.86
CA ASP A 197 -18.98 21.31 3.27
C ASP A 197 -19.01 22.61 2.44
N GLY A 198 -18.09 22.76 1.47
CA GLY A 198 -17.95 23.98 0.68
C GLY A 198 -17.08 25.06 1.34
N VAL A 199 -16.51 24.79 2.53
CA VAL A 199 -15.81 25.78 3.36
C VAL A 199 -14.30 25.51 3.41
N ASP A 200 -13.54 26.32 2.67
CA ASP A 200 -12.07 26.42 2.67
C ASP A 200 -11.24 25.18 2.24
N GLN A 201 -11.60 23.96 2.65
CA GLN A 201 -10.78 22.74 2.50
C GLN A 201 -11.55 21.48 2.95
N HIS A 202 -11.53 20.42 2.14
CA HIS A 202 -12.06 19.10 2.52
C HIS A 202 -11.00 17.97 2.45
N GLY A 203 -11.19 16.91 3.23
CA GLY A 203 -10.30 15.76 3.28
C GLY A 203 -10.27 14.98 1.95
N ILE A 204 -9.15 14.34 1.64
CA ILE A 204 -8.98 13.52 0.42
C ILE A 204 -9.83 12.23 0.46
N ALA A 205 -10.06 11.68 1.65
CA ALA A 205 -10.91 10.54 1.93
C ALA A 205 -12.08 10.96 2.85
N PHE A 206 -12.84 11.96 2.40
CA PHE A 206 -13.97 12.53 3.15
C PHE A 206 -15.15 11.57 3.34
N GLY A 207 -15.23 10.47 2.58
CA GLY A 207 -16.21 9.40 2.75
C GLY A 207 -15.77 8.26 3.68
N SER A 208 -14.52 8.23 4.15
CA SER A 208 -14.02 7.17 5.05
C SER A 208 -14.48 7.33 6.49
N LYS A 209 -14.79 6.21 7.17
CA LYS A 209 -14.88 6.18 8.63
C LYS A 209 -13.47 6.35 9.20
N MET A 210 -13.29 7.25 10.15
CA MET A 210 -11.99 7.66 10.65
C MET A 210 -11.93 7.58 12.18
N TYR A 211 -11.05 6.72 12.68
CA TYR A 211 -10.86 6.48 14.11
C TYR A 211 -9.60 7.16 14.65
N VAL A 212 -9.72 7.94 15.74
CA VAL A 212 -8.61 8.71 16.31
C VAL A 212 -8.18 8.17 17.69
N ALA A 213 -6.87 7.97 17.85
CA ALA A 213 -6.19 7.67 19.10
C ALA A 213 -5.13 8.76 19.41
N LYS A 214 -4.72 8.87 20.67
CA LYS A 214 -3.69 9.84 21.12
C LYS A 214 -2.34 9.20 21.45
N THR A 215 -1.24 9.88 21.13
CA THR A 215 0.14 9.55 21.54
C THR A 215 0.48 9.90 23.00
N GLY A 216 -0.42 10.59 23.70
CA GLY A 216 -0.19 11.09 25.06
C GLY A 216 0.47 12.48 25.14
N GLY A 217 0.74 13.15 24.01
CA GLY A 217 1.30 14.50 24.02
C GLY A 217 1.18 15.27 22.71
N SER A 218 1.50 16.56 22.75
CA SER A 218 1.58 17.46 21.58
C SER A 218 2.60 16.99 20.53
N ASP A 219 2.48 17.47 19.29
CA ASP A 219 3.51 17.37 18.23
C ASP A 219 4.95 17.69 18.67
N SER A 220 5.12 18.70 19.53
CA SER A 220 6.43 19.04 20.10
C SER A 220 7.05 17.94 21.02
N GLN A 221 6.43 16.77 21.12
CA GLN A 221 6.96 15.56 21.74
C GLN A 221 7.86 14.78 20.77
N SER A 222 9.16 14.76 21.02
CA SER A 222 10.05 13.78 20.40
C SER A 222 9.80 12.39 20.99
N HIS A 223 9.74 11.39 20.10
CA HIS A 223 9.39 10.01 20.42
C HIS A 223 10.62 9.10 20.28
N GLY A 224 11.46 9.14 21.31
CA GLY A 224 12.63 8.26 21.51
C GLY A 224 12.26 6.94 22.20
N PRO A 225 13.24 6.14 22.64
CA PRO A 225 13.00 4.79 23.16
C PRO A 225 12.49 4.72 24.60
N PHE A 226 11.69 5.70 25.05
CA PHE A 226 11.28 5.88 26.46
C PHE A 226 9.77 5.84 26.66
N HIS A 227 9.12 4.94 25.94
CA HIS A 227 7.66 4.78 25.91
C HIS A 227 7.26 3.35 26.29
N ASP A 228 6.24 3.22 27.14
CA ASP A 228 5.73 1.91 27.55
C ASP A 228 5.15 1.11 26.38
N TYR A 229 5.51 -0.18 26.32
CA TYR A 229 4.97 -1.13 25.35
C TYR A 229 3.45 -1.25 25.46
N VAL A 230 2.89 -1.30 26.69
CA VAL A 230 1.46 -1.60 26.90
C VAL A 230 0.59 -0.47 26.37
N TYR A 231 0.94 0.79 26.63
CA TYR A 231 0.26 1.96 26.08
C TYR A 231 0.18 1.92 24.54
N TRP A 232 1.31 1.72 23.88
CA TRP A 232 1.37 1.77 22.42
C TRP A 232 0.73 0.56 21.75
N TYR A 233 0.80 -0.62 22.38
CA TYR A 233 0.02 -1.79 21.95
C TYR A 233 -1.49 -1.48 22.06
N THR A 234 -1.98 -1.08 23.24
CA THR A 234 -3.40 -0.79 23.47
C THR A 234 -3.95 0.27 22.52
N ALA A 235 -3.22 1.37 22.30
CA ALA A 235 -3.66 2.45 21.42
C ALA A 235 -3.80 2.01 19.95
N ASN A 236 -2.82 1.26 19.42
CA ASN A 236 -2.85 0.83 18.02
C ASN A 236 -3.77 -0.38 17.82
N LYS A 237 -3.87 -1.26 18.82
CA LYS A 237 -4.81 -2.38 18.83
C LYS A 237 -6.26 -1.90 18.86
N ALA A 238 -6.57 -0.83 19.59
CA ALA A 238 -7.90 -0.21 19.58
C ALA A 238 -8.29 0.34 18.19
N LEU A 239 -7.35 0.94 17.44
CA LEU A 239 -7.58 1.34 16.04
C LEU A 239 -7.83 0.13 15.14
N VAL A 240 -7.03 -0.94 15.28
CA VAL A 240 -7.19 -2.18 14.50
C VAL A 240 -8.51 -2.89 14.81
N ASP A 241 -8.93 -2.94 16.08
CA ASP A 241 -10.18 -3.59 16.50
C ASP A 241 -11.42 -2.77 16.11
N ALA A 242 -11.28 -1.45 15.95
CA ALA A 242 -12.28 -0.60 15.29
C ALA A 242 -12.31 -0.77 13.75
N GLY A 243 -11.41 -1.58 13.19
CA GLY A 243 -11.36 -1.95 11.77
C GLY A 243 -10.43 -1.11 10.90
N ALA A 244 -9.54 -0.28 11.47
CA ALA A 244 -8.66 0.59 10.69
C ALA A 244 -7.72 -0.21 9.78
N GLN A 245 -7.93 -0.07 8.46
CA GLN A 245 -7.15 -0.76 7.42
C GLN A 245 -5.83 -0.03 7.13
N VAL A 246 -5.80 1.28 7.32
CA VAL A 246 -4.60 2.12 7.21
C VAL A 246 -4.56 3.11 8.37
N ILE A 247 -3.41 3.25 9.02
CA ILE A 247 -3.22 4.10 10.22
C ILE A 247 -2.20 5.19 9.91
N ASN A 248 -2.63 6.46 9.98
CA ASN A 248 -1.76 7.63 9.95
C ASN A 248 -0.96 7.76 11.25
N SER A 249 0.32 8.10 11.16
CA SER A 249 1.22 8.33 12.31
C SER A 249 2.25 9.43 11.99
N SER A 250 1.79 10.69 12.00
CA SER A 250 2.51 11.87 11.53
C SER A 250 3.63 12.42 12.45
N TRP A 251 3.98 11.73 13.54
CA TRP A 251 4.92 12.20 14.58
C TRP A 251 6.37 11.71 14.38
N GLY A 252 7.30 12.63 14.13
CA GLY A 252 8.66 12.32 13.63
C GLY A 252 9.84 12.54 14.58
N SER A 253 9.78 13.55 15.46
CA SER A 253 10.98 14.10 16.13
C SER A 253 11.75 13.12 17.03
N TYR A 254 13.08 13.29 17.07
CA TYR A 254 14.03 12.52 17.90
C TYR A 254 14.64 13.34 19.04
N VAL A 255 15.37 12.67 19.93
CA VAL A 255 16.04 13.28 21.09
C VAL A 255 17.17 14.21 20.63
N GLN A 256 17.34 15.36 21.30
CA GLN A 256 18.38 16.31 20.94
C GLN A 256 19.80 15.84 21.34
N THR A 257 20.83 16.29 20.60
CA THR A 257 22.24 15.87 20.72
C THR A 257 23.19 16.99 21.19
N LEU A 258 24.28 16.62 21.88
CA LEU A 258 25.34 17.51 22.38
C LEU A 258 26.75 16.94 22.13
N ASP A 259 27.76 17.82 22.16
CA ASP A 259 29.18 17.49 22.18
C ASP A 259 29.59 16.84 23.52
N ARG A 260 30.09 15.59 23.50
CA ARG A 260 30.56 14.91 24.72
C ARG A 260 31.86 15.51 25.27
N THR A 261 32.75 15.99 24.41
CA THR A 261 34.12 16.43 24.77
C THR A 261 34.16 17.76 25.54
N ARG A 262 32.99 18.34 25.82
CA ARG A 262 32.82 19.51 26.70
C ARG A 262 32.25 19.16 28.07
N TYR A 263 31.69 17.96 28.21
CA TYR A 263 31.04 17.49 29.44
C TYR A 263 31.97 16.56 30.25
N ASP A 264 32.87 15.83 29.59
CA ASP A 264 33.81 14.89 30.22
C ASP A 264 35.02 15.54 30.93
N GLY A 265 34.89 16.80 31.33
CA GLY A 265 35.87 17.50 32.18
C GLY A 265 37.06 18.13 31.45
N LEU A 266 37.13 18.07 30.11
CA LEU A 266 38.23 18.64 29.31
C LEU A 266 38.30 20.20 29.27
N GLY A 267 37.58 20.88 30.16
CA GLY A 267 37.89 22.26 30.58
C GLY A 267 37.23 23.39 29.81
N ARG A 268 36.08 23.17 29.15
CA ARG A 268 35.28 24.23 28.50
C ARG A 268 33.78 24.06 28.77
N ASP A 269 33.42 24.21 30.04
CA ASP A 269 32.05 24.11 30.54
C ASP A 269 31.12 25.14 29.86
N LEU A 270 29.89 24.70 29.58
CA LEU A 270 28.90 25.42 28.80
C LEU A 270 27.89 26.13 29.72
N GLY A 271 28.33 27.25 30.30
CA GLY A 271 27.43 28.21 30.93
C GLY A 271 26.31 28.68 29.98
N VAL A 272 25.26 29.27 30.54
CA VAL A 272 23.86 29.43 30.05
C VAL A 272 23.58 29.59 28.54
N ASN A 273 24.52 30.05 27.72
CA ASN A 273 24.38 30.22 26.26
C ASN A 273 25.10 29.13 25.42
N GLY A 274 25.78 28.17 26.05
CA GLY A 274 26.68 27.22 25.38
C GLY A 274 26.02 26.13 24.55
N ASN A 275 24.72 25.90 24.72
CA ASN A 275 23.91 24.88 24.03
C ASN A 275 23.74 25.10 22.51
N LEU A 276 24.43 26.09 21.92
CA LEU A 276 24.32 26.50 20.51
C LEU A 276 25.45 25.96 19.61
N ALA A 277 26.35 25.12 20.14
CA ALA A 277 27.58 24.75 19.45
C ALA A 277 27.93 23.26 19.61
N ASN A 278 27.07 22.36 19.12
CA ASN A 278 27.23 20.91 19.27
C ASN A 278 28.18 20.34 18.19
N ALA A 279 28.79 19.17 18.44
CA ALA A 279 29.95 18.70 17.67
C ALA A 279 29.79 17.36 16.92
N TYR A 280 28.56 16.85 16.73
CA TYR A 280 28.30 15.80 15.73
C TYR A 280 27.54 16.35 14.53
N GLN A 281 28.15 17.32 13.86
CA GLN A 281 27.66 17.93 12.64
C GLN A 281 28.16 17.12 11.44
N VAL A 282 27.42 16.07 11.08
CA VAL A 282 27.46 15.51 9.71
C VAL A 282 26.72 16.50 8.81
N ALA A 283 27.24 16.79 7.62
CA ALA A 283 26.53 17.63 6.65
C ALA A 283 25.38 16.85 6.01
N GLY A 284 24.19 17.44 5.99
CA GLY A 284 23.00 16.93 5.31
C GLY A 284 23.07 17.23 3.82
N LYS A 285 22.30 16.47 3.05
CA LYS A 285 22.46 16.35 1.59
C LYS A 285 22.32 17.67 0.83
N ASP A 286 21.33 18.49 1.22
CA ASP A 286 20.85 19.61 0.40
C ASP A 286 21.05 20.99 1.06
N SER A 287 21.76 21.06 2.19
CA SER A 287 22.01 22.22 3.07
C SER A 287 21.07 22.37 4.28
N ALA A 288 20.75 21.27 4.94
CA ALA A 288 20.28 21.21 6.32
C ALA A 288 20.92 22.30 7.19
N SER A 289 20.10 23.12 7.86
CA SER A 289 20.62 24.25 8.64
C SER A 289 21.55 23.77 9.77
N ALA A 290 22.66 24.48 10.01
CA ALA A 290 23.64 24.10 11.04
C ALA A 290 23.01 23.86 12.42
N THR A 291 21.92 24.55 12.76
CA THR A 291 21.16 24.33 13.99
C THR A 291 20.41 23.00 14.01
N ALA A 292 19.78 22.60 12.90
CA ALA A 292 19.12 21.30 12.76
C ALA A 292 20.16 20.16 12.75
N MET A 293 21.24 20.34 11.98
CA MET A 293 22.40 19.44 11.91
C MET A 293 23.00 19.15 13.27
N ALA A 294 23.20 20.20 14.07
CA ALA A 294 23.88 20.11 15.35
C ALA A 294 23.02 19.47 16.46
N THR A 295 21.69 19.50 16.36
CA THR A 295 20.82 19.29 17.53
C THR A 295 20.03 17.98 17.55
N ILE A 296 20.11 17.09 16.56
CA ILE A 296 19.37 15.81 16.54
C ILE A 296 20.29 14.66 16.08
N ILE A 297 19.93 13.41 16.39
CA ILE A 297 20.60 12.21 15.86
C ILE A 297 20.53 12.21 14.31
N PRO A 298 21.65 12.01 13.60
CA PRO A 298 21.67 11.97 12.14
C PRO A 298 20.93 10.75 11.56
N ASN A 299 20.65 10.82 10.26
CA ASN A 299 20.06 9.73 9.47
C ASN A 299 20.71 9.69 8.08
N GLU A 300 22.02 9.97 8.00
CA GLU A 300 22.70 10.11 6.70
C GLU A 300 23.20 8.75 6.19
N TYR A 301 23.60 7.88 7.11
CA TYR A 301 24.16 6.56 6.80
C TYR A 301 23.46 5.43 7.58
N LEU A 302 23.63 4.19 7.11
CA LEU A 302 23.11 2.97 7.76
C LEU A 302 23.45 2.92 9.26
N LYS A 303 24.70 3.28 9.62
CA LYS A 303 25.18 3.28 11.01
C LYS A 303 24.38 4.20 11.95
N ASP A 304 23.76 5.26 11.42
CA ASP A 304 23.00 6.23 12.22
C ASP A 304 21.58 5.73 12.54
N LEU A 305 20.96 5.04 11.58
CA LEU A 305 19.71 4.31 11.78
C LEU A 305 19.92 3.07 12.66
N GLU A 306 21.03 2.36 12.46
CA GLU A 306 21.39 1.18 13.26
C GLU A 306 21.67 1.58 14.72
N TYR A 307 22.33 2.72 14.96
CA TYR A 307 22.47 3.26 16.31
C TYR A 307 21.12 3.55 16.97
N GLN A 308 20.14 4.11 16.24
CA GLN A 308 18.78 4.29 16.77
C GLN A 308 18.15 2.93 17.10
N TYR A 309 18.23 1.94 16.21
CA TYR A 309 17.77 0.57 16.49
C TYR A 309 18.44 -0.04 17.73
N PHE A 310 19.76 0.10 17.89
CA PHE A 310 20.49 -0.38 19.06
C PHE A 310 20.14 0.37 20.34
N PHE A 311 19.88 1.68 20.27
CA PHE A 311 19.48 2.46 21.44
C PHE A 311 18.04 2.15 21.89
N PHE A 312 17.17 1.77 20.95
CA PHE A 312 15.92 1.08 21.25
C PHE A 312 16.21 -0.27 21.92
N LYS A 313 16.93 -1.19 21.27
CA LYS A 313 17.24 -2.53 21.81
C LYS A 313 17.84 -2.47 23.23
N LYS A 314 18.75 -1.54 23.51
CA LYS A 314 19.31 -1.28 24.86
C LYS A 314 18.25 -0.88 25.87
N SER A 315 17.34 0.02 25.51
CA SER A 315 16.35 0.57 26.43
C SER A 315 15.26 -0.42 26.85
N TYR A 316 14.94 -1.42 26.02
CA TYR A 316 13.96 -2.48 26.33
C TYR A 316 14.60 -3.83 26.71
N SER A 317 15.94 -3.95 26.66
CA SER A 317 16.69 -5.11 27.17
C SER A 317 16.84 -5.04 28.69
N GLU A 318 17.21 -6.17 29.32
CA GLU A 318 17.41 -6.25 30.77
C GLU A 318 18.42 -5.19 31.26
N GLY A 319 18.02 -4.38 32.24
CA GLY A 319 18.79 -3.23 32.73
C GLY A 319 18.53 -1.89 32.00
N GLY A 320 17.79 -1.88 30.89
CA GLY A 320 17.31 -0.67 30.23
C GLY A 320 16.10 -0.04 30.94
N ILE A 321 15.89 1.28 30.81
CA ILE A 321 14.84 1.98 31.57
C ILE A 321 13.39 1.66 31.14
N GLN A 322 13.20 1.01 29.98
CA GLN A 322 11.93 0.48 29.51
C GLN A 322 11.89 -1.06 29.51
N TYR A 323 12.74 -1.72 30.30
CA TYR A 323 12.66 -3.17 30.46
C TYR A 323 11.33 -3.59 31.11
N ASN A 324 10.48 -4.27 30.35
CA ASN A 324 9.25 -4.86 30.84
C ASN A 324 9.40 -6.39 30.91
N PRO A 325 9.37 -7.02 32.11
CA PRO A 325 9.59 -8.47 32.23
C PRO A 325 8.46 -9.31 31.62
N ASN A 326 7.28 -8.74 31.36
CA ASN A 326 6.20 -9.42 30.63
C ASN A 326 6.38 -9.34 29.11
N TYR A 327 7.17 -8.37 28.62
CA TYR A 327 7.44 -8.12 27.20
C TYR A 327 8.95 -7.87 26.98
N PRO A 328 9.84 -8.81 27.37
CA PRO A 328 11.27 -8.56 27.43
C PRO A 328 11.84 -8.28 26.03
N GLY A 329 12.61 -7.18 25.90
CA GLY A 329 13.20 -6.74 24.63
C GLY A 329 12.23 -6.08 23.65
N ARG A 330 10.92 -6.00 23.95
CA ARG A 330 9.91 -5.42 23.05
C ARG A 330 9.82 -3.91 23.23
N SER A 331 10.14 -3.16 22.17
CA SER A 331 9.98 -1.71 22.14
C SER A 331 8.54 -1.28 21.82
N PHE A 332 8.23 0.01 22.03
CA PHE A 332 6.96 0.57 21.59
C PHE A 332 6.76 0.54 20.05
N MET A 333 7.82 0.37 19.26
CA MET A 333 7.69 0.13 17.81
C MET A 333 7.27 -1.31 17.52
N ASP A 334 7.81 -2.26 18.29
CA ASP A 334 7.37 -3.66 18.24
C ASP A 334 5.94 -3.81 18.75
N ALA A 335 5.50 -2.99 19.73
CA ALA A 335 4.11 -2.90 20.18
C ALA A 335 3.15 -2.52 19.04
N ILE A 336 3.55 -1.60 18.15
CA ILE A 336 2.74 -1.20 17.00
C ILE A 336 2.76 -2.30 15.92
N TRP A 337 3.90 -2.95 15.71
CA TRP A 337 4.00 -4.11 14.81
C TRP A 337 3.13 -5.28 15.30
N ASP A 338 3.20 -5.62 16.59
CA ASP A 338 2.41 -6.65 17.24
C ASP A 338 0.90 -6.36 17.22
N ALA A 339 0.49 -5.09 17.09
CA ALA A 339 -0.91 -4.71 16.92
C ALA A 339 -1.43 -4.88 15.48
N ILE A 340 -0.60 -4.65 14.45
CA ILE A 340 -1.05 -4.66 13.03
C ILE A 340 -0.72 -5.93 12.23
N LYS A 341 0.35 -6.67 12.58
CA LYS A 341 0.90 -7.77 11.76
C LYS A 341 -0.13 -8.84 11.38
N ASP A 342 -1.01 -9.19 12.32
CA ASP A 342 -1.98 -10.29 12.15
C ASP A 342 -3.28 -9.82 11.47
N SER A 343 -3.58 -8.51 11.48
CA SER A 343 -4.74 -7.92 10.81
C SER A 343 -4.47 -7.56 9.35
N GLY A 344 -3.20 -7.40 8.96
CA GLY A 344 -2.79 -6.90 7.65
C GLY A 344 -2.93 -5.39 7.47
N ALA A 345 -3.31 -4.64 8.52
CA ALA A 345 -3.42 -3.19 8.47
C ALA A 345 -2.07 -2.52 8.18
N VAL A 346 -2.08 -1.41 7.43
CA VAL A 346 -0.88 -0.68 7.01
C VAL A 346 -0.66 0.56 7.89
N ASN A 347 0.59 0.84 8.30
CA ASN A 347 0.92 2.03 9.07
C ASN A 347 1.77 3.01 8.23
N ALA A 348 1.28 4.25 8.08
CA ALA A 348 1.94 5.32 7.34
C ALA A 348 2.62 6.30 8.30
N ARG A 349 3.88 6.66 8.03
CA ARG A 349 4.73 7.46 8.95
C ARG A 349 5.47 8.58 8.25
N SER A 350 5.53 9.73 8.91
CA SER A 350 6.33 10.88 8.47
C SER A 350 7.83 10.57 8.49
N ALA A 351 8.54 10.88 7.40
CA ALA A 351 9.96 10.58 7.23
C ALA A 351 10.87 11.33 8.22
N GLY A 352 10.55 12.59 8.54
CA GLY A 352 11.38 13.50 9.31
C GLY A 352 11.53 14.86 8.61
N ASN A 353 11.88 15.90 9.37
CA ASN A 353 11.86 17.29 8.91
C ASN A 353 13.25 17.96 9.04
N ASN A 354 14.32 17.23 8.66
CA ASN A 354 15.69 17.58 9.05
C ASN A 354 16.76 17.44 7.95
N ASP A 355 16.36 17.28 6.68
CA ASP A 355 17.25 17.13 5.52
C ASP A 355 18.39 16.09 5.72
N TRP A 356 17.96 14.84 5.92
CA TRP A 356 18.83 13.66 5.93
C TRP A 356 18.51 12.76 4.74
N SER A 357 19.53 12.07 4.20
CA SER A 357 19.38 11.08 3.12
C SER A 357 18.45 9.91 3.46
N ASN A 358 18.13 9.66 4.73
CA ASN A 358 17.21 8.59 5.14
C ASN A 358 16.11 9.11 6.09
N PRO A 359 14.93 8.46 6.12
CA PRO A 359 13.91 8.75 7.10
C PRO A 359 14.32 8.14 8.46
N TYR A 360 13.79 8.67 9.56
CA TYR A 360 14.10 8.20 10.92
C TYR A 360 13.92 6.68 11.12
N PHE A 361 14.52 6.07 12.16
CA PHE A 361 14.36 4.63 12.44
C PHE A 361 12.90 4.15 12.49
N ARG A 362 11.94 5.00 12.87
CA ARG A 362 10.51 4.62 13.00
C ARG A 362 9.81 4.43 11.64
N PRO A 363 9.87 5.35 10.66
CA PRO A 363 9.51 5.07 9.26
C PRO A 363 10.47 4.08 8.56
N ALA A 364 11.74 4.00 8.96
CA ALA A 364 12.70 3.03 8.42
C ALA A 364 12.63 1.62 9.07
N TYR A 365 11.69 1.37 9.99
CA TYR A 365 11.60 0.14 10.79
C TYR A 365 11.71 -1.19 9.99
N PRO A 366 11.13 -1.31 8.76
CA PRO A 366 11.33 -2.51 7.92
C PRO A 366 12.78 -2.86 7.58
N LEU A 367 13.72 -1.92 7.65
CA LEU A 367 15.16 -2.19 7.47
C LEU A 367 15.70 -3.19 8.52
N PHE A 368 15.15 -3.14 9.73
CA PHE A 368 15.55 -3.96 10.88
C PHE A 368 14.49 -5.00 11.28
N ASN A 369 13.29 -4.94 10.70
CA ASN A 369 12.25 -5.98 10.79
C ASN A 369 11.58 -6.15 9.40
N PRO A 370 12.19 -6.94 8.49
CA PRO A 370 11.74 -7.05 7.09
C PRO A 370 10.28 -7.54 6.92
N LEU A 371 9.75 -8.28 7.90
CA LEU A 371 8.35 -8.75 7.87
C LEU A 371 7.35 -7.59 7.90
N ALA A 372 7.74 -6.44 8.47
CA ALA A 372 6.90 -5.25 8.51
C ALA A 372 6.81 -4.52 7.16
N GLU A 373 7.67 -4.81 6.17
CA GLU A 373 7.80 -4.01 4.95
C GLU A 373 6.46 -3.86 4.20
N LYS A 374 5.76 -4.97 3.95
CA LYS A 374 4.46 -4.98 3.27
C LYS A 374 3.34 -4.23 4.03
N GLN A 375 3.54 -3.89 5.29
CA GLN A 375 2.58 -3.16 6.14
C GLN A 375 3.07 -1.77 6.57
N TRP A 376 4.17 -1.27 5.99
CA TRP A 376 4.73 0.05 6.31
C TRP A 376 4.72 0.97 5.09
N VAL A 377 4.45 2.25 5.31
CA VAL A 377 4.67 3.33 4.33
C VAL A 377 5.45 4.45 5.01
N ALA A 378 6.67 4.71 4.56
CA ALA A 378 7.41 5.92 4.90
C ALA A 378 6.94 7.06 3.98
N VAL A 379 6.83 8.28 4.52
CA VAL A 379 6.27 9.40 3.76
C VAL A 379 7.20 10.59 3.75
N GLY A 380 7.87 10.79 2.61
CA GLY A 380 8.66 11.98 2.29
C GLY A 380 7.77 13.15 1.83
N GLY A 381 8.38 14.32 1.63
CA GLY A 381 7.65 15.53 1.27
C GLY A 381 8.00 16.16 -0.07
N VAL A 382 6.98 16.65 -0.77
CA VAL A 382 7.08 17.52 -1.95
C VAL A 382 6.45 18.89 -1.66
N GLN A 383 6.87 19.92 -2.39
CA GLN A 383 6.33 21.28 -2.32
C GLN A 383 5.63 21.67 -3.65
N PRO A 384 4.69 22.63 -3.62
CA PRO A 384 3.92 22.98 -4.81
C PRO A 384 4.75 23.77 -5.82
N PRO A 385 4.30 23.84 -7.09
CA PRO A 385 4.89 24.68 -8.12
C PRO A 385 4.82 26.17 -7.74
N THR A 386 5.76 26.95 -8.28
CA THR A 386 5.88 28.39 -8.07
C THR A 386 6.12 29.11 -9.40
N ALA A 387 6.00 30.43 -9.42
CA ALA A 387 6.22 31.23 -10.64
C ALA A 387 7.64 31.09 -11.25
N THR A 388 8.63 30.67 -10.45
CA THR A 388 10.00 30.39 -10.90
C THR A 388 10.26 28.92 -11.19
N ASN A 389 9.30 28.03 -10.92
CA ASN A 389 9.50 26.58 -10.91
C ASN A 389 8.16 25.85 -11.12
N PRO A 390 7.81 25.47 -12.36
CA PRO A 390 6.46 24.97 -12.71
C PRO A 390 6.19 23.50 -12.34
N GLU A 391 7.17 22.79 -11.74
CA GLU A 391 7.08 21.37 -11.37
C GLU A 391 6.71 21.17 -9.89
N TYR A 392 6.28 19.96 -9.50
CA TYR A 392 6.36 19.53 -8.09
C TYR A 392 7.81 19.24 -7.72
N THR A 393 8.25 19.72 -6.56
CA THR A 393 9.69 19.73 -6.22
C THR A 393 9.98 19.17 -4.82
N LYS A 394 11.20 18.68 -4.62
CA LYS A 394 11.59 18.06 -3.34
C LYS A 394 11.60 19.13 -2.27
N GLN A 395 10.96 18.89 -1.13
CA GLN A 395 11.06 19.81 -0.01
C GLN A 395 12.40 19.56 0.70
N PHE A 396 13.41 20.37 0.34
CA PHE A 396 14.80 20.36 0.82
C PHE A 396 14.95 20.42 2.34
N GLY A 397 13.91 20.79 3.10
CA GLY A 397 13.95 20.75 4.56
C GLY A 397 13.70 19.37 5.16
N TYR A 398 13.22 18.38 4.39
CA TYR A 398 12.64 17.14 4.92
C TYR A 398 13.43 15.90 4.50
N ASN A 399 13.40 14.86 5.35
CA ASN A 399 14.15 13.63 5.13
C ASN A 399 13.74 12.94 3.82
N GLU A 400 14.71 12.26 3.22
CA GLU A 400 14.54 11.54 1.96
C GLU A 400 14.06 10.09 2.15
N ALA A 401 14.01 9.35 1.05
CA ALA A 401 13.59 7.95 1.05
C ALA A 401 14.74 7.01 1.41
N GLY A 402 15.93 7.22 0.85
CA GLY A 402 17.18 6.49 1.15
C GLY A 402 17.00 4.98 1.18
N LEU A 403 17.51 4.36 2.25
CA LEU A 403 17.38 2.93 2.54
C LEU A 403 15.93 2.41 2.66
N ALA A 404 14.94 3.30 2.71
CA ALA A 404 13.52 2.99 2.73
C ALA A 404 12.80 3.18 1.38
N LYS A 405 13.52 3.45 0.26
CA LYS A 405 12.93 3.74 -1.06
C LYS A 405 11.80 2.79 -1.49
N TRP A 406 11.97 1.48 -1.23
CA TRP A 406 10.99 0.44 -1.56
C TRP A 406 9.65 0.54 -0.83
N TRP A 407 9.60 1.23 0.32
CA TRP A 407 8.37 1.48 1.07
C TRP A 407 8.09 2.97 1.30
N ASN A 408 8.68 3.87 0.49
CA ASN A 408 8.50 5.31 0.61
C ASN A 408 7.65 5.90 -0.54
N VAL A 409 6.79 6.86 -0.23
CA VAL A 409 6.18 7.80 -1.20
C VAL A 409 6.44 9.23 -0.77
N SER A 410 6.57 10.15 -1.72
CA SER A 410 6.70 11.58 -1.43
C SER A 410 5.39 12.29 -1.75
N THR A 411 4.82 13.01 -0.78
CA THR A 411 3.47 13.60 -0.89
C THR A 411 3.45 15.09 -0.54
N PRO A 412 2.37 15.82 -0.89
CA PRO A 412 2.18 17.24 -0.54
C PRO A 412 2.51 17.57 0.92
N SER A 413 3.51 18.43 1.12
CA SER A 413 4.13 18.63 2.44
C SER A 413 4.39 20.09 2.82
N SER A 414 4.39 21.02 1.86
CA SER A 414 4.59 22.45 2.11
C SER A 414 3.29 23.23 1.95
N ASN A 415 2.90 24.00 2.97
CA ASN A 415 1.68 24.81 2.99
C ASN A 415 0.40 24.03 2.61
N VAL A 416 0.26 22.80 3.10
CA VAL A 416 -0.95 21.98 2.93
C VAL A 416 -2.10 22.65 3.69
N ARG A 417 -3.18 23.03 3.00
CA ARG A 417 -4.37 23.65 3.60
C ARG A 417 -5.08 22.62 4.49
N THR A 418 -5.39 22.95 5.74
CA THR A 418 -6.05 22.03 6.68
C THR A 418 -6.75 22.75 7.83
N THR A 419 -7.59 22.04 8.58
CA THR A 419 -8.28 22.47 9.81
C THR A 419 -7.29 22.89 10.91
N SER A 420 -7.68 23.79 11.80
CA SER A 420 -6.81 24.38 12.82
C SER A 420 -7.47 24.46 14.18
N SER A 421 -6.75 24.10 15.24
CA SER A 421 -7.29 24.15 16.61
C SER A 421 -7.43 25.57 17.20
N ALA A 422 -7.28 26.61 16.37
CA ALA A 422 -7.41 28.01 16.78
C ALA A 422 -8.87 28.44 17.05
N GLY A 423 -9.84 27.70 16.53
CA GLY A 423 -11.28 27.91 16.72
C GLY A 423 -12.09 26.82 16.01
N ASP A 424 -13.41 26.95 16.00
CA ASP A 424 -14.33 25.95 15.45
C ASP A 424 -14.44 25.99 13.92
N THR A 425 -14.23 27.17 13.33
CA THR A 425 -14.27 27.45 11.88
C THR A 425 -12.88 27.71 11.27
N ASN A 426 -11.80 27.50 12.01
CA ASN A 426 -10.48 28.01 11.65
C ASN A 426 -9.69 27.01 10.80
N TYR A 427 -9.30 27.40 9.58
CA TYR A 427 -8.38 26.64 8.74
C TYR A 427 -7.00 27.33 8.64
N ALA A 428 -5.91 26.57 8.67
CA ALA A 428 -4.52 27.02 8.56
C ALA A 428 -3.79 26.36 7.36
N ASN A 429 -2.49 26.66 7.22
CA ASN A 429 -1.59 25.90 6.36
C ASN A 429 -0.61 25.15 7.26
N SER A 430 -0.35 23.88 6.96
CA SER A 430 0.63 23.04 7.65
C SER A 430 1.83 22.74 6.75
N SER A 431 3.02 22.62 7.33
CA SER A 431 4.26 22.33 6.61
C SER A 431 5.10 21.29 7.37
N GLY A 432 5.36 20.15 6.73
CA GLY A 432 6.13 19.03 7.28
C GLY A 432 5.89 17.74 6.48
N THR A 433 6.70 16.71 6.74
CA THR A 433 6.30 15.32 6.42
C THR A 433 5.08 14.88 7.22
N SER A 434 4.73 15.62 8.29
CA SER A 434 3.52 15.41 9.08
C SER A 434 2.23 15.52 8.25
N PRO A 435 1.87 16.65 7.61
CA PRO A 435 0.69 16.75 6.71
C PRO A 435 0.83 15.96 5.40
N ALA A 436 2.03 15.48 5.05
CA ALA A 436 2.25 14.59 3.92
C ALA A 436 1.69 13.17 4.21
N THR A 437 1.94 12.65 5.41
CA THR A 437 1.50 11.32 5.85
C THR A 437 -0.03 11.04 5.75
N PRO A 438 -0.94 11.98 6.11
CA PRO A 438 -2.37 11.80 5.91
C PRO A 438 -2.77 11.82 4.42
N VAL A 439 -2.04 12.48 3.53
CA VAL A 439 -2.29 12.38 2.08
C VAL A 439 -2.06 10.96 1.59
N ALA A 440 -0.94 10.32 1.96
CA ALA A 440 -0.69 8.92 1.63
C ALA A 440 -1.77 7.99 2.22
N THR A 441 -2.16 8.23 3.48
CA THR A 441 -3.23 7.47 4.16
C THR A 441 -4.57 7.61 3.44
N ALA A 442 -4.94 8.82 3.05
CA ALA A 442 -6.21 9.11 2.37
C ALA A 442 -6.25 8.56 0.94
N VAL A 443 -5.15 8.62 0.18
CA VAL A 443 -5.07 7.98 -1.13
C VAL A 443 -5.28 6.47 -1.01
N MET A 444 -4.69 5.81 -0.02
CA MET A 444 -4.99 4.39 0.24
C MET A 444 -6.46 4.16 0.63
N GLY A 445 -7.08 5.08 1.39
CA GLY A 445 -8.51 5.02 1.71
C GLY A 445 -9.41 5.08 0.47
N VAL A 446 -9.16 6.04 -0.44
CA VAL A 446 -9.88 6.15 -1.71
C VAL A 446 -9.67 4.90 -2.57
N LEU A 447 -8.44 4.39 -2.67
CA LEU A 447 -8.14 3.16 -3.43
C LEU A 447 -8.81 1.91 -2.83
N LEU A 448 -8.89 1.78 -1.50
CA LEU A 448 -9.64 0.70 -0.84
C LEU A 448 -11.14 0.76 -1.17
N SER A 449 -11.73 1.95 -1.34
CA SER A 449 -13.14 2.08 -1.76
C SER A 449 -13.36 1.67 -3.23
N ARG A 450 -12.32 1.80 -4.08
CA ARG A 450 -12.31 1.36 -5.48
C ARG A 450 -12.09 -0.14 -5.66
N TYR A 451 -11.37 -0.78 -4.74
CA TYR A 451 -10.99 -2.20 -4.82
C TYR A 451 -11.47 -3.00 -3.59
N PRO A 452 -12.79 -3.26 -3.46
CA PRO A 452 -13.32 -3.99 -2.30
C PRO A 452 -12.71 -5.40 -2.14
N ASP A 453 -12.28 -6.03 -3.24
CA ASP A 453 -11.65 -7.36 -3.27
C ASP A 453 -10.11 -7.35 -3.08
N MET A 454 -9.51 -6.21 -2.74
CA MET A 454 -8.11 -6.10 -2.33
C MET A 454 -7.98 -5.89 -0.82
N ASP A 455 -6.89 -6.36 -0.22
CA ASP A 455 -6.50 -5.97 1.15
C ASP A 455 -5.60 -4.72 1.17
N ALA A 456 -5.37 -4.14 2.36
CA ALA A 456 -4.58 -2.92 2.51
C ALA A 456 -3.13 -3.04 2.01
N LYS A 457 -2.53 -4.24 2.03
CA LYS A 457 -1.16 -4.47 1.50
C LYS A 457 -1.18 -4.52 -0.02
N GLN A 458 -2.22 -5.10 -0.62
CA GLN A 458 -2.45 -5.08 -2.06
C GLN A 458 -2.71 -3.64 -2.55
N VAL A 459 -3.52 -2.86 -1.84
CA VAL A 459 -3.73 -1.44 -2.17
C VAL A 459 -2.46 -0.59 -1.95
N ARG A 460 -1.61 -0.92 -0.98
CA ARG A 460 -0.28 -0.30 -0.84
C ARG A 460 0.61 -0.58 -2.05
N GLU A 461 0.69 -1.83 -2.51
CA GLU A 461 1.46 -2.19 -3.71
C GLU A 461 0.86 -1.57 -4.99
N LEU A 462 -0.47 -1.44 -5.07
CA LEU A 462 -1.14 -0.69 -6.13
C LEU A 462 -0.76 0.80 -6.09
N MET A 463 -0.94 1.47 -4.95
CA MET A 463 -0.60 2.89 -4.76
C MET A 463 0.85 3.20 -5.17
N PHE A 464 1.79 2.33 -4.82
CA PHE A 464 3.19 2.46 -5.21
C PHE A 464 3.39 2.28 -6.72
N THR A 465 2.80 1.25 -7.33
CA THR A 465 3.01 0.95 -8.76
C THR A 465 2.20 1.86 -9.69
N THR A 466 1.17 2.53 -9.18
CA THR A 466 0.46 3.62 -9.85
C THR A 466 0.95 5.01 -9.45
N ALA A 467 1.89 5.15 -8.52
CA ALA A 467 2.52 6.44 -8.22
C ALA A 467 3.22 7.03 -9.47
N ASN A 468 3.38 8.34 -9.45
CA ASN A 468 3.74 9.14 -10.60
C ASN A 468 5.01 9.96 -10.35
N ASN A 469 5.90 9.93 -11.33
CA ASN A 469 7.17 10.67 -11.41
C ASN A 469 7.15 11.73 -12.53
N LYS A 470 5.94 12.08 -13.01
CA LYS A 470 5.66 12.96 -14.16
C LYS A 470 4.46 13.86 -13.87
N MET A 471 4.32 14.91 -14.69
CA MET A 471 3.23 15.87 -14.62
C MET A 471 2.08 15.51 -15.57
N SER A 472 0.96 16.21 -15.44
CA SER A 472 -0.30 15.95 -16.16
C SER A 472 -0.28 16.25 -17.66
N ASP A 473 0.74 16.96 -18.15
CA ASP A 473 1.04 17.16 -19.58
C ASP A 473 1.90 16.03 -20.19
N GLY A 474 2.25 15.01 -19.39
CA GLY A 474 3.10 13.90 -19.78
C GLY A 474 4.60 14.23 -19.74
N VAL A 475 4.97 15.48 -19.44
CA VAL A 475 6.35 15.88 -19.21
C VAL A 475 6.74 15.37 -17.82
N ARG A 476 7.91 14.73 -17.72
CA ARG A 476 8.59 14.62 -16.42
C ARG A 476 8.85 16.07 -15.92
N PHE A 477 9.03 16.41 -14.66
CA PHE A 477 9.77 15.66 -13.67
C PHE A 477 9.36 16.04 -12.25
N LEU A 478 9.81 15.19 -11.32
CA LEU A 478 10.11 15.60 -9.96
C LEU A 478 11.53 16.20 -9.93
N GLY A 479 11.67 17.49 -10.29
CA GLY A 479 12.87 18.31 -10.01
C GLY A 479 13.95 18.46 -11.10
N THR A 480 13.65 18.52 -12.41
CA THR A 480 14.72 18.53 -13.46
C THR A 480 15.34 19.89 -13.75
N GLY A 481 16.66 19.88 -13.93
CA GLY A 481 17.45 21.10 -14.09
C GLY A 481 17.52 21.93 -12.82
N GLN A 482 17.02 21.38 -11.70
CA GLN A 482 16.93 22.03 -10.42
C GLN A 482 18.01 21.49 -9.48
N THR A 483 18.47 22.38 -8.60
CA THR A 483 19.41 22.03 -7.55
C THR A 483 18.84 22.41 -6.19
N SER A 484 19.28 21.70 -5.17
CA SER A 484 19.14 22.13 -3.79
C SER A 484 19.98 23.39 -3.50
N PRO A 485 19.84 24.01 -2.32
CA PRO A 485 20.70 25.11 -1.89
C PRO A 485 22.20 24.81 -1.87
N SER A 486 22.64 23.53 -1.82
CA SER A 486 24.05 23.14 -1.94
C SER A 486 24.56 23.13 -3.38
N GLY A 487 23.66 23.17 -4.37
CA GLY A 487 23.98 22.98 -5.79
C GLY A 487 23.88 21.53 -6.28
N GLU A 488 23.54 20.58 -5.39
CA GLU A 488 23.32 19.19 -5.77
C GLU A 488 21.99 19.00 -6.50
N SER A 489 21.92 18.04 -7.43
CA SER A 489 20.68 17.80 -8.19
C SER A 489 19.62 17.14 -7.30
N ILE A 490 18.40 17.70 -7.32
CA ILE A 490 17.20 17.12 -6.68
C ILE A 490 16.32 16.34 -7.67
N ALA A 491 16.74 16.24 -8.93
CA ALA A 491 16.01 15.52 -9.97
C ALA A 491 15.85 14.03 -9.64
N TRP A 492 14.69 13.48 -9.99
CA TRP A 492 14.46 12.03 -10.06
C TRP A 492 15.50 11.33 -10.94
N THR A 493 16.17 10.31 -10.39
CA THR A 493 17.28 9.58 -11.03
C THR A 493 16.92 8.16 -11.47
N ALA A 494 15.96 7.51 -10.79
CA ALA A 494 15.59 6.13 -11.09
C ALA A 494 14.93 5.94 -12.48
N PRO A 495 15.11 4.78 -13.14
CA PRO A 495 14.30 4.39 -14.30
C PRO A 495 12.79 4.37 -14.01
N ASP A 496 11.97 4.45 -15.06
CA ASP A 496 10.50 4.35 -14.90
C ASP A 496 10.09 3.01 -14.30
N GLY A 497 9.20 3.06 -13.31
CA GLY A 497 8.74 1.88 -12.57
C GLY A 497 9.66 1.45 -11.42
N LEU A 498 10.76 2.16 -11.14
CA LEU A 498 11.63 1.90 -9.98
C LEU A 498 11.54 3.04 -8.95
N PRO A 499 11.57 2.77 -7.64
CA PRO A 499 11.60 3.82 -6.63
C PRO A 499 12.99 4.48 -6.56
N ASP A 500 12.99 5.79 -6.35
CA ASP A 500 14.17 6.65 -6.29
C ASP A 500 14.64 6.90 -4.84
N GLU A 501 15.94 7.15 -4.64
CA GLU A 501 16.53 7.36 -3.31
C GLU A 501 16.17 8.70 -2.66
N ARG A 502 15.88 9.74 -3.46
CA ARG A 502 15.37 11.02 -2.95
C ARG A 502 13.86 10.95 -2.72
N TRP A 503 13.13 10.32 -3.63
CA TRP A 503 11.67 10.47 -3.77
C TRP A 503 10.82 9.25 -3.39
N GLY A 504 11.41 8.06 -3.23
CA GLY A 504 10.67 6.81 -3.12
C GLY A 504 9.94 6.50 -4.43
N TRP A 505 8.72 5.98 -4.35
CA TRP A 505 7.87 5.71 -5.51
C TRP A 505 7.31 6.97 -6.21
N GLY A 506 7.58 8.18 -5.69
CA GLY A 506 7.04 9.44 -6.22
C GLY A 506 5.73 9.83 -5.55
N ILE A 507 4.89 10.59 -6.28
CA ILE A 507 3.59 11.08 -5.76
C ILE A 507 2.50 10.05 -6.05
N PRO A 508 1.73 9.58 -5.03
CA PRO A 508 0.59 8.70 -5.25
C PRO A 508 -0.48 9.34 -6.16
N ASP A 509 -0.89 8.63 -7.20
CA ASP A 509 -1.77 9.15 -8.25
C ASP A 509 -3.09 8.34 -8.31
N LEU A 510 -4.20 8.98 -7.93
CA LEU A 510 -5.52 8.36 -7.97
C LEU A 510 -6.04 8.20 -9.39
N ALA A 511 -5.73 9.11 -10.32
CA ALA A 511 -6.19 8.99 -11.70
C ALA A 511 -5.62 7.74 -12.38
N LYS A 512 -4.33 7.45 -12.19
CA LYS A 512 -3.75 6.15 -12.61
C LYS A 512 -4.24 5.01 -11.71
N GLY A 513 -4.41 5.27 -10.42
CA GLY A 513 -4.86 4.31 -9.40
C GLY A 513 -6.25 3.70 -9.62
N MET A 514 -7.15 4.32 -10.39
CA MET A 514 -8.49 3.78 -10.67
C MET A 514 -8.53 2.61 -11.68
N TYR A 515 -7.41 2.30 -12.35
CA TYR A 515 -7.35 1.39 -13.52
C TYR A 515 -6.50 0.11 -13.32
N GLY A 516 -6.39 -0.38 -12.09
CA GLY A 516 -5.60 -1.56 -11.70
C GLY A 516 -4.15 -1.25 -11.31
N PRO A 517 -3.36 -2.24 -10.86
CA PRO A 517 -1.96 -2.06 -10.50
C PRO A 517 -1.08 -1.80 -11.73
N GLY A 518 0.00 -1.03 -11.58
CA GLY A 518 0.96 -0.81 -12.67
C GLY A 518 2.06 -1.88 -12.77
N GLN A 519 2.26 -2.65 -11.69
CA GLN A 519 3.18 -3.79 -11.63
C GLN A 519 2.69 -4.78 -10.56
N LEU A 520 3.16 -6.01 -10.60
CA LEU A 520 3.03 -6.95 -9.47
C LEU A 520 4.35 -7.03 -8.71
N LEU A 521 4.33 -6.71 -7.41
CA LEU A 521 5.55 -6.72 -6.56
C LEU A 521 5.76 -8.06 -5.84
N SER A 522 4.89 -9.03 -6.08
CA SER A 522 5.01 -10.44 -5.67
C SER A 522 3.90 -11.27 -6.36
N PRO A 523 3.87 -12.62 -6.25
CA PRO A 523 2.72 -13.42 -6.61
C PRO A 523 1.43 -12.89 -5.95
N MET A 524 0.48 -12.43 -6.77
CA MET A 524 -0.77 -11.84 -6.32
C MET A 524 -1.92 -12.83 -6.47
N THR A 525 -2.62 -13.12 -5.38
CA THR A 525 -3.95 -13.75 -5.43
C THR A 525 -5.02 -12.68 -5.36
N TYR A 526 -5.82 -12.55 -6.41
CA TYR A 526 -6.95 -11.62 -6.47
C TYR A 526 -8.26 -12.40 -6.38
N ASN A 527 -8.99 -12.20 -5.28
CA ASN A 527 -10.18 -12.98 -4.94
C ASN A 527 -11.45 -12.14 -5.08
N MET A 528 -12.06 -12.19 -6.25
CA MET A 528 -13.27 -11.43 -6.56
C MET A 528 -14.52 -12.13 -6.04
N ASP A 529 -14.84 -11.94 -4.77
CA ASP A 529 -16.08 -12.46 -4.16
C ASP A 529 -17.08 -11.36 -3.79
N LYS A 530 -16.67 -10.09 -3.81
CA LYS A 530 -17.52 -8.92 -3.52
C LYS A 530 -17.97 -8.22 -4.81
N ALA A 531 -17.04 -7.88 -5.71
CA ALA A 531 -17.35 -7.25 -6.98
C ALA A 531 -17.70 -8.30 -8.07
N PRO A 532 -18.80 -8.13 -8.81
CA PRO A 532 -19.14 -9.03 -9.92
C PRO A 532 -18.25 -8.82 -11.16
N LEU A 533 -17.69 -7.61 -11.30
CA LEU A 533 -16.86 -7.16 -12.42
C LEU A 533 -15.81 -6.16 -11.91
N ASP A 534 -14.58 -6.26 -12.42
CA ASP A 534 -13.54 -5.24 -12.32
C ASP A 534 -12.73 -5.20 -13.63
N VAL A 535 -12.15 -4.04 -13.92
CA VAL A 535 -11.43 -3.75 -15.17
C VAL A 535 -10.08 -3.14 -14.84
N TRP A 536 -9.01 -3.81 -15.25
CA TRP A 536 -7.64 -3.30 -15.16
C TRP A 536 -7.17 -2.89 -16.56
N SER A 537 -6.84 -1.61 -16.71
CA SER A 537 -6.49 -0.96 -17.98
C SER A 537 -5.09 -0.35 -17.98
N ASN A 538 -4.42 -0.31 -16.83
CA ASN A 538 -2.98 -0.10 -16.75
C ASN A 538 -2.21 -1.29 -17.35
N ASP A 539 -1.09 -1.01 -18.03
CA ASP A 539 -0.08 -2.02 -18.35
C ASP A 539 0.55 -2.54 -17.05
N ILE A 540 0.80 -3.85 -16.96
CA ILE A 540 1.24 -4.50 -15.72
C ILE A 540 2.58 -5.21 -15.94
N SER A 541 3.66 -4.62 -15.42
CA SER A 541 5.01 -5.20 -15.53
C SER A 541 5.54 -5.80 -14.22
N GLN A 542 6.83 -6.15 -14.20
CA GLN A 542 7.54 -6.72 -13.05
C GLN A 542 8.92 -6.08 -12.82
N ILE A 543 9.16 -4.89 -13.39
CA ILE A 543 10.48 -4.23 -13.42
C ILE A 543 11.00 -3.99 -11.99
N ALA A 544 10.14 -3.49 -11.11
CA ALA A 544 10.41 -3.27 -9.70
C ALA A 544 10.82 -4.52 -8.92
N ILE A 545 10.08 -5.63 -9.07
CA ILE A 545 10.39 -6.83 -8.31
C ILE A 545 11.67 -7.52 -8.80
N LYS A 546 12.04 -7.36 -10.09
CA LYS A 546 13.32 -7.83 -10.62
C LYS A 546 14.50 -6.94 -10.22
N GLU A 547 14.32 -5.64 -10.07
CA GLU A 547 15.37 -4.80 -9.46
C GLU A 547 15.51 -5.07 -7.95
N ARG A 548 14.40 -5.31 -7.23
CA ARG A 548 14.49 -5.72 -5.82
C ARG A 548 15.12 -7.11 -5.64
N GLU A 549 14.86 -8.05 -6.56
CA GLU A 549 15.58 -9.33 -6.62
C GLU A 549 17.09 -9.10 -6.80
N ARG A 550 17.49 -8.18 -7.69
CA ARG A 550 18.89 -7.80 -7.90
C ARG A 550 19.54 -7.23 -6.63
N GLU A 551 18.93 -6.23 -5.99
CA GLU A 551 19.44 -5.60 -4.78
C GLU A 551 19.51 -6.57 -3.59
N ASP A 552 18.47 -7.39 -3.37
CA ASP A 552 18.45 -8.36 -2.26
C ASP A 552 19.47 -9.50 -2.48
N LEU A 553 19.67 -9.96 -3.72
CA LEU A 553 20.70 -10.95 -4.04
C LEU A 553 22.12 -10.40 -3.87
N GLU A 554 22.35 -9.14 -4.27
CA GLU A 554 23.62 -8.43 -4.05
C GLU A 554 23.92 -8.28 -2.56
N TRP A 555 22.94 -7.81 -1.78
CA TRP A 555 23.06 -7.69 -0.32
C TRP A 555 23.34 -9.05 0.35
N LEU A 556 22.60 -10.10 -0.06
CA LEU A 556 22.75 -11.44 0.51
C LEU A 556 24.11 -12.08 0.14
N ALA A 557 24.66 -11.77 -1.03
CA ALA A 557 26.01 -12.20 -1.41
C ALA A 557 27.08 -11.51 -0.57
N GLY A 558 27.00 -10.18 -0.42
CA GLY A 558 27.92 -9.40 0.41
C GLY A 558 27.90 -9.82 1.88
N TYR A 559 26.71 -10.08 2.44
CA TYR A 559 26.59 -10.60 3.80
C TYR A 559 27.16 -12.03 3.94
N LYS A 560 26.97 -12.91 2.94
CA LYS A 560 27.53 -14.27 2.95
C LYS A 560 29.07 -14.30 2.82
N GLU A 561 29.67 -13.29 2.19
CA GLU A 561 31.12 -13.13 2.07
C GLU A 561 31.76 -12.49 3.32
N GLN A 562 31.20 -11.36 3.78
CA GLN A 562 31.85 -10.47 4.74
C GLN A 562 31.23 -10.51 6.14
N GLY A 563 30.09 -11.20 6.30
CA GLY A 563 29.31 -11.21 7.54
C GLY A 563 28.89 -9.81 7.96
N ILE A 564 28.90 -9.55 9.27
CA ILE A 564 28.49 -8.24 9.84
C ILE A 564 29.42 -7.07 9.46
N ALA A 565 30.57 -7.31 8.82
CA ALA A 565 31.40 -6.24 8.27
C ALA A 565 30.78 -5.59 7.02
N TYR A 566 29.86 -6.28 6.33
CA TYR A 566 29.18 -5.74 5.14
C TYR A 566 28.33 -4.49 5.43
N ALA A 567 27.84 -4.33 6.67
CA ALA A 567 27.15 -3.13 7.12
C ALA A 567 28.09 -1.93 7.41
N GLY A 568 29.40 -2.06 7.16
CA GLY A 568 30.39 -1.01 7.33
C GLY A 568 30.81 -0.77 8.77
N GLU A 569 31.24 0.45 9.08
CA GLU A 569 31.58 0.88 10.45
C GLU A 569 30.35 0.98 11.36
N PHE A 570 30.58 1.10 12.67
CA PHE A 570 29.54 1.43 13.65
C PHE A 570 29.42 2.96 13.81
N SER A 571 28.33 3.42 14.44
CA SER A 571 28.22 4.81 14.88
C SER A 571 29.26 5.13 15.97
N PRO A 572 29.80 6.37 16.05
CA PRO A 572 30.69 6.79 17.14
C PRO A 572 30.15 6.61 18.56
N ASN A 573 28.83 6.42 18.75
CA ASN A 573 28.23 6.09 20.04
C ASN A 573 28.30 4.60 20.42
N VAL A 574 28.86 3.74 19.56
CA VAL A 574 29.27 2.37 19.91
C VAL A 574 30.69 2.41 20.48
N LEU A 575 30.93 1.69 21.58
CA LEU A 575 32.26 1.55 22.16
C LEU A 575 33.20 0.76 21.23
N ASN A 576 34.49 1.09 21.28
CA ASN A 576 35.54 0.31 20.65
C ASN A 576 35.68 -1.07 21.31
N PRO A 577 36.34 -2.06 20.66
CA PRO A 577 36.56 -3.39 21.22
C PRO A 577 37.36 -3.43 22.53
N ASP A 578 38.10 -2.35 22.86
CA ASP A 578 38.85 -2.19 24.11
C ASP A 578 38.05 -1.43 25.20
N GLY A 579 36.78 -1.09 24.94
CA GLY A 579 35.92 -0.31 25.82
C GLY A 579 36.15 1.20 25.79
N THR A 580 37.09 1.69 24.98
CA THR A 580 37.23 3.14 24.75
C THR A 580 36.08 3.68 23.90
N LEU A 581 35.91 5.00 23.90
CA LEU A 581 34.88 5.69 23.13
C LEU A 581 35.53 6.53 22.02
N ASP A 582 34.87 6.64 20.87
CA ASP A 582 35.31 7.55 19.81
C ASP A 582 35.23 9.04 20.23
N LYS A 583 36.09 9.87 19.64
CA LYS A 583 36.17 11.31 19.92
C LYS A 583 35.04 12.12 19.27
N GLN A 584 34.36 11.56 18.27
CA GLN A 584 33.18 12.12 17.61
C GLN A 584 31.87 11.71 18.29
N ALA A 585 31.93 10.88 19.35
CA ALA A 585 30.75 10.44 20.07
C ALA A 585 29.97 11.61 20.69
N PHE A 586 28.66 11.61 20.50
CA PHE A 586 27.75 12.62 21.03
C PHE A 586 27.08 12.13 22.32
N MET A 587 26.38 13.03 22.99
CA MET A 587 25.45 12.69 24.06
C MET A 587 24.04 13.07 23.66
N LEU A 588 23.05 12.30 24.06
CA LEU A 588 21.66 12.76 24.04
C LEU A 588 21.43 13.75 25.19
N GLN A 589 20.93 14.95 24.88
CA GLN A 589 20.68 15.99 25.88
C GLN A 589 19.59 15.59 26.87
N GLY A 590 18.55 14.92 26.38
CA GLY A 590 17.36 14.59 27.16
C GLY A 590 17.57 13.59 28.29
N ILE A 591 18.66 12.82 28.29
CA ILE A 591 18.93 11.86 29.37
C ILE A 591 19.74 12.45 30.53
N LEU A 592 20.37 13.62 30.33
CA LEU A 592 21.22 14.24 31.36
C LEU A 592 20.43 14.69 32.60
N GLY A 593 19.20 15.14 32.39
CA GLY A 593 18.29 15.60 33.45
C GLY A 593 17.32 14.56 33.99
N ASP A 594 17.35 13.32 33.49
CA ASP A 594 16.35 12.31 33.86
C ASP A 594 16.69 11.54 35.16
N PRO A 595 15.81 11.52 36.17
CA PRO A 595 16.06 10.81 37.43
C PRO A 595 16.24 9.28 37.28
N HIS A 596 15.60 8.63 36.31
CA HIS A 596 15.73 7.18 36.13
C HIS A 596 17.06 6.81 35.48
N VAL A 597 17.48 7.52 34.43
CA VAL A 597 18.81 7.36 33.83
C VAL A 597 19.91 7.70 34.82
N GLN A 598 19.78 8.79 35.58
CA GLN A 598 20.70 9.15 36.66
C GLN A 598 20.84 8.01 37.70
N ALA A 599 19.72 7.38 38.09
CA ALA A 599 19.74 6.26 39.03
C ALA A 599 20.43 5.00 38.46
N ILE A 600 20.05 4.54 37.26
CA ILE A 600 20.62 3.30 36.69
C ILE A 600 22.08 3.43 36.23
N THR A 601 22.59 4.65 36.05
CA THR A 601 24.00 4.92 35.73
C THR A 601 24.85 5.27 36.95
N ASN A 602 24.28 5.28 38.16
CA ASN A 602 24.94 5.77 39.38
C ASN A 602 25.48 7.22 39.25
N GLY A 603 24.75 8.09 38.56
CA GLY A 603 25.14 9.49 38.34
C GLY A 603 25.96 9.77 37.08
N HIS A 604 26.00 8.84 36.13
CA HIS A 604 26.76 8.92 34.86
C HIS A 604 25.86 8.81 33.61
N PRO A 605 24.86 9.70 33.42
CA PRO A 605 23.92 9.62 32.30
C PRO A 605 24.60 9.70 30.92
N GLU A 606 25.78 10.32 30.83
CA GLU A 606 26.59 10.45 29.60
C GLU A 606 27.05 9.13 28.98
N LEU A 607 26.87 8.01 29.71
CA LEU A 607 27.19 6.64 29.29
C LEU A 607 25.95 5.82 28.89
N TYR A 608 24.73 6.27 29.20
CA TYR A 608 23.52 5.46 28.95
C TYR A 608 23.20 5.31 27.45
N ASP A 609 23.44 6.33 26.64
CA ASP A 609 23.30 6.31 25.18
C ASP A 609 24.51 5.74 24.44
N LYS A 610 25.47 5.11 25.15
CA LYS A 610 26.60 4.40 24.55
C LYS A 610 26.31 2.90 24.47
N ILE A 611 26.51 2.30 23.30
CA ILE A 611 26.26 0.87 23.05
C ILE A 611 27.57 0.09 23.27
N SER A 612 27.53 -1.07 23.93
CA SER A 612 28.73 -1.89 24.07
C SER A 612 29.13 -2.50 22.71
N TYR A 613 30.43 -2.76 22.50
CA TYR A 613 30.87 -3.43 21.27
C TYR A 613 30.24 -4.82 21.12
N GLU A 614 30.06 -5.54 22.23
CA GLU A 614 29.44 -6.88 22.26
C GLU A 614 27.96 -6.83 21.86
N ASP A 615 27.17 -5.91 22.43
CA ASP A 615 25.76 -5.71 22.07
C ASP A 615 25.60 -5.24 20.62
N ALA A 616 26.46 -4.34 20.14
CA ALA A 616 26.42 -3.86 18.76
C ALA A 616 26.74 -4.98 17.76
N VAL A 617 27.77 -5.79 18.02
CA VAL A 617 28.10 -6.99 17.22
C VAL A 617 26.96 -8.01 17.22
N LYS A 618 26.36 -8.26 18.40
CA LYS A 618 25.23 -9.17 18.60
C LYS A 618 23.99 -8.70 17.84
N TRP A 619 23.51 -7.49 18.11
CA TRP A 619 22.29 -6.94 17.50
C TRP A 619 22.46 -6.67 16.01
N ARG A 620 23.66 -6.32 15.54
CA ARG A 620 23.96 -6.29 14.09
C ARG A 620 23.77 -7.67 13.49
N LYS A 621 24.30 -8.72 14.12
CA LYS A 621 24.11 -10.08 13.63
C LYS A 621 22.64 -10.49 13.63
N GLU A 622 21.88 -10.17 14.67
CA GLU A 622 20.44 -10.46 14.76
C GLU A 622 19.65 -9.89 13.57
N TRP A 623 19.73 -8.57 13.30
CA TRP A 623 18.95 -7.97 12.20
C TRP A 623 19.44 -8.43 10.80
N MET A 624 20.75 -8.69 10.64
CA MET A 624 21.30 -9.19 9.38
C MET A 624 20.96 -10.68 9.13
N ASP A 625 20.91 -11.52 10.17
CA ASP A 625 20.40 -12.90 10.07
C ASP A 625 18.93 -12.90 9.65
N GLU A 626 18.10 -12.03 10.27
CA GLU A 626 16.68 -11.89 9.93
C GLU A 626 16.47 -11.39 8.50
N ARG A 627 17.24 -10.40 8.03
CA ARG A 627 17.22 -9.97 6.62
C ARG A 627 17.69 -11.07 5.66
N ALA A 628 18.73 -11.81 6.00
CA ALA A 628 19.20 -12.92 5.19
C ALA A 628 18.13 -14.04 5.09
N ALA A 629 17.44 -14.34 6.19
CA ALA A 629 16.34 -15.29 6.23
C ALA A 629 15.11 -14.83 5.41
N TYR A 630 14.75 -13.55 5.48
CA TYR A 630 13.68 -12.96 4.66
C TYR A 630 13.96 -13.08 3.16
N ILE A 631 15.17 -12.72 2.73
CA ILE A 631 15.57 -12.83 1.32
C ILE A 631 15.61 -14.29 0.87
N GLN A 632 16.15 -15.19 1.70
CA GLN A 632 16.16 -16.63 1.38
C GLN A 632 14.73 -17.19 1.27
N ASN A 633 13.82 -16.79 2.15
CA ASN A 633 12.39 -17.13 2.04
C ASN A 633 11.77 -16.64 0.72
N ASN A 634 12.12 -15.44 0.25
CA ASN A 634 11.63 -14.90 -1.02
C ASN A 634 12.15 -15.69 -2.24
N ILE A 635 13.40 -16.17 -2.19
CA ILE A 635 13.99 -17.06 -3.19
C ILE A 635 13.27 -18.43 -3.18
N ASP A 636 13.21 -19.05 -2.00
CA ASP A 636 12.72 -20.43 -1.81
C ASP A 636 11.22 -20.58 -2.13
N ASN A 637 10.43 -19.52 -1.94
CA ASN A 637 9.00 -19.47 -2.30
C ASN A 637 8.73 -18.73 -3.63
N HIS A 638 9.77 -18.41 -4.41
CA HIS A 638 9.70 -17.76 -5.72
C HIS A 638 8.94 -16.41 -5.75
N LEU A 639 8.99 -15.65 -4.64
CA LEU A 639 8.24 -14.41 -4.47
C LEU A 639 8.76 -13.25 -5.34
N TYR A 640 9.97 -13.39 -5.91
CA TYR A 640 10.50 -12.47 -6.92
C TYR A 640 9.92 -12.68 -8.34
N THR A 641 9.04 -13.65 -8.54
CA THR A 641 8.40 -13.93 -9.85
C THR A 641 6.93 -13.50 -9.82
N ALA A 642 6.69 -12.29 -10.31
CA ALA A 642 5.36 -11.71 -10.51
C ALA A 642 4.42 -12.67 -11.27
N SER A 643 3.26 -12.95 -10.69
CA SER A 643 2.25 -13.89 -11.20
C SER A 643 0.87 -13.55 -10.62
N LEU A 644 -0.19 -13.95 -11.31
CA LEU A 644 -1.58 -13.68 -10.90
C LEU A 644 -2.38 -14.97 -10.71
N THR A 645 -3.03 -15.12 -9.56
CA THR A 645 -4.07 -16.14 -9.33
C THR A 645 -5.43 -15.45 -9.21
N LYS A 646 -6.29 -15.64 -10.21
CA LYS A 646 -7.67 -15.16 -10.21
C LYS A 646 -8.58 -16.23 -9.61
N GLN A 647 -9.16 -15.92 -8.46
CA GLN A 647 -10.20 -16.71 -7.79
C GLN A 647 -11.41 -15.84 -7.42
N GLY A 648 -12.39 -16.43 -6.73
CA GLY A 648 -13.69 -15.83 -6.45
C GLY A 648 -14.62 -15.77 -7.67
N ALA A 649 -15.91 -15.58 -7.44
CA ALA A 649 -16.96 -15.68 -8.47
C ALA A 649 -16.91 -14.60 -9.58
N GLY A 650 -16.37 -13.41 -9.29
CA GLY A 650 -16.40 -12.24 -10.18
C GLY A 650 -15.57 -12.35 -11.47
N THR A 651 -15.77 -11.38 -12.37
CA THR A 651 -15.06 -11.25 -13.65
C THR A 651 -13.97 -10.19 -13.57
N LEU A 652 -12.71 -10.55 -13.83
CA LEU A 652 -11.65 -9.58 -14.12
C LEU A 652 -11.52 -9.42 -15.64
N ILE A 653 -11.55 -8.19 -16.14
CA ILE A 653 -11.14 -7.85 -17.51
C ILE A 653 -9.78 -7.16 -17.47
N MET A 654 -8.85 -7.59 -18.31
CA MET A 654 -7.53 -6.96 -18.50
C MET A 654 -7.43 -6.38 -19.91
N THR A 655 -7.38 -5.05 -20.01
CA THR A 655 -7.31 -4.32 -21.29
C THR A 655 -5.93 -3.75 -21.60
N GLY A 656 -5.11 -3.49 -20.56
CA GLY A 656 -3.70 -3.14 -20.70
C GLY A 656 -2.80 -4.36 -20.89
N ASP A 657 -1.54 -4.14 -21.25
CA ASP A 657 -0.59 -5.19 -21.57
C ASP A 657 0.11 -5.73 -20.31
N ALA A 658 -0.11 -7.02 -20.01
CA ALA A 658 0.57 -7.73 -18.92
C ALA A 658 1.89 -8.33 -19.41
N THR A 659 3.01 -7.87 -18.85
CA THR A 659 4.38 -8.20 -19.28
C THR A 659 5.19 -8.97 -18.24
N TYR A 660 4.59 -9.37 -17.11
CA TYR A 660 5.21 -10.26 -16.13
C TYR A 660 5.42 -11.68 -16.66
N GLU A 661 6.45 -12.36 -16.15
CA GLU A 661 6.93 -13.67 -16.65
C GLU A 661 6.20 -14.86 -16.01
N GLY A 662 5.77 -14.72 -14.76
CA GLY A 662 5.11 -15.79 -14.02
C GLY A 662 3.73 -16.12 -14.61
N GLY A 663 3.40 -17.41 -14.65
CA GLY A 663 2.14 -17.89 -15.22
C GLY A 663 0.91 -17.45 -14.43
N THR A 664 -0.18 -17.19 -15.14
CA THR A 664 -1.46 -16.80 -14.55
C THR A 664 -2.34 -18.02 -14.33
N THR A 665 -2.97 -18.15 -13.16
CA THR A 665 -3.91 -19.24 -12.85
C THR A 665 -5.33 -18.71 -12.68
N VAL A 666 -6.31 -19.37 -13.30
CA VAL A 666 -7.74 -19.00 -13.24
C VAL A 666 -8.51 -20.13 -12.55
N GLU A 667 -8.66 -20.02 -11.24
CA GLU A 667 -9.32 -21.03 -10.39
C GLU A 667 -10.81 -20.73 -10.18
N GLY A 668 -11.23 -19.45 -10.25
CA GLY A 668 -12.62 -19.04 -10.05
C GLY A 668 -13.07 -17.85 -10.90
N GLY A 669 -14.37 -17.79 -11.20
CA GLY A 669 -15.01 -16.71 -11.96
C GLY A 669 -14.54 -16.65 -13.42
N LYS A 670 -14.42 -15.44 -13.97
CA LYS A 670 -13.84 -15.21 -15.31
C LYS A 670 -12.57 -14.36 -15.23
N LEU A 671 -11.58 -14.70 -16.06
CA LEU A 671 -10.53 -13.80 -16.53
C LEU A 671 -10.76 -13.52 -18.01
N SER A 672 -10.77 -12.25 -18.42
CA SER A 672 -11.06 -11.81 -19.79
C SER A 672 -9.91 -10.96 -20.32
N ILE A 673 -9.11 -11.48 -21.25
CA ILE A 673 -7.97 -10.76 -21.83
C ILE A 673 -8.42 -10.05 -23.11
N THR A 674 -8.31 -8.72 -23.17
CA THR A 674 -8.53 -7.93 -24.39
C THR A 674 -7.27 -7.22 -24.88
N GLY A 675 -6.33 -6.90 -23.99
CA GLY A 675 -4.95 -6.50 -24.33
C GLY A 675 -4.04 -7.69 -24.65
N ALA A 676 -2.73 -7.54 -24.45
CA ALA A 676 -1.76 -8.64 -24.48
C ALA A 676 -1.42 -9.19 -23.08
N HIS A 677 -1.04 -10.46 -23.03
CA HIS A 677 -0.66 -11.15 -21.79
C HIS A 677 0.54 -12.06 -22.06
N ALA A 678 1.74 -11.67 -21.64
CA ALA A 678 3.00 -12.30 -22.06
C ALA A 678 3.15 -13.75 -21.61
N SER A 679 2.82 -14.06 -20.35
CA SER A 679 3.05 -15.38 -19.75
C SER A 679 2.02 -16.44 -20.18
N SER A 680 2.15 -17.65 -19.63
CA SER A 680 1.22 -18.77 -19.90
C SER A 680 0.06 -18.78 -18.91
N ILE A 681 -1.14 -19.15 -19.37
CA ILE A 681 -2.36 -19.18 -18.53
C ILE A 681 -2.81 -20.62 -18.29
N ASN A 682 -3.05 -20.98 -17.02
CA ASN A 682 -3.63 -22.24 -16.59
C ASN A 682 -5.06 -22.03 -16.06
N VAL A 683 -6.05 -22.61 -16.74
CA VAL A 683 -7.46 -22.61 -16.29
C VAL A 683 -7.72 -23.89 -15.50
N LYS A 684 -8.22 -23.72 -14.27
CA LYS A 684 -8.26 -24.77 -13.25
C LYS A 684 -9.52 -24.65 -12.36
N GLY A 685 -10.66 -24.41 -13.00
CA GLY A 685 -11.97 -24.26 -12.36
C GLY A 685 -12.78 -23.08 -12.90
N GLY A 686 -12.12 -21.94 -13.14
CA GLY A 686 -12.76 -20.75 -13.69
C GLY A 686 -12.90 -20.75 -15.22
N THR A 687 -13.09 -19.57 -15.79
CA THR A 687 -13.22 -19.33 -17.23
C THR A 687 -12.14 -18.36 -17.72
N LEU A 688 -11.37 -18.73 -18.75
CA LEU A 688 -10.59 -17.79 -19.55
C LEU A 688 -11.39 -17.38 -20.79
N GLY A 689 -11.41 -16.08 -21.11
CA GLY A 689 -12.03 -15.55 -22.33
C GLY A 689 -11.45 -14.22 -22.77
N GLY A 690 -12.23 -13.45 -23.51
CA GLY A 690 -11.78 -12.20 -24.15
C GLY A 690 -11.23 -12.43 -25.56
N SER A 691 -10.80 -11.35 -26.20
CA SER A 691 -10.43 -11.29 -27.63
C SER A 691 -9.04 -10.70 -27.90
N GLY A 692 -8.19 -10.66 -26.88
CA GLY A 692 -6.83 -10.15 -26.95
C GLY A 692 -5.82 -11.20 -27.41
N SER A 693 -4.63 -11.15 -26.81
CA SER A 693 -3.55 -12.11 -27.07
C SER A 693 -2.88 -12.63 -25.80
N VAL A 694 -2.50 -13.90 -25.81
CA VAL A 694 -1.68 -14.57 -24.79
C VAL A 694 -0.38 -15.00 -25.47
N GLY A 695 0.77 -14.48 -25.05
CA GLY A 695 2.07 -14.83 -25.63
C GLY A 695 2.48 -16.28 -25.33
N GLY A 696 2.26 -16.70 -24.09
CA GLY A 696 2.53 -18.06 -23.62
C GLY A 696 1.56 -19.12 -24.14
N SER A 697 1.55 -20.28 -23.49
CA SER A 697 0.59 -21.36 -23.77
C SER A 697 -0.66 -21.23 -22.90
N VAL A 698 -1.80 -21.71 -23.38
CA VAL A 698 -3.04 -21.84 -22.61
C VAL A 698 -3.28 -23.31 -22.30
N THR A 699 -3.41 -23.65 -21.02
CA THR A 699 -3.76 -25.00 -20.55
C THR A 699 -5.09 -24.96 -19.81
N VAL A 700 -6.10 -25.66 -20.30
CA VAL A 700 -7.37 -25.89 -19.60
C VAL A 700 -7.29 -27.24 -18.91
N THR A 701 -6.85 -27.21 -17.65
CA THR A 701 -6.79 -28.40 -16.78
C THR A 701 -8.20 -28.81 -16.36
N SER A 702 -8.98 -27.83 -15.91
CA SER A 702 -10.40 -27.93 -15.59
C SER A 702 -11.06 -26.55 -15.73
N GLY A 703 -12.38 -26.49 -15.94
CA GLY A 703 -13.06 -25.23 -16.25
C GLY A 703 -13.11 -24.94 -17.76
N VAL A 704 -13.20 -23.67 -18.16
CA VAL A 704 -13.68 -23.29 -19.51
C VAL A 704 -12.74 -22.32 -20.22
N LEU A 705 -12.50 -22.56 -21.51
CA LEU A 705 -11.98 -21.58 -22.47
C LEU A 705 -13.14 -21.06 -23.33
N ARG A 706 -13.58 -19.83 -23.05
CA ARG A 706 -14.70 -19.14 -23.72
C ARG A 706 -14.15 -17.93 -24.49
N PRO A 707 -13.54 -18.12 -25.68
CA PRO A 707 -13.01 -17.02 -26.47
C PRO A 707 -14.07 -15.97 -26.79
N GLY A 708 -13.60 -14.74 -27.00
CA GLY A 708 -14.42 -13.59 -27.33
C GLY A 708 -14.77 -12.72 -26.11
N LEU A 709 -15.06 -11.46 -26.42
CA LEU A 709 -15.63 -10.45 -25.52
C LEU A 709 -17.09 -10.24 -25.95
N ALA A 710 -18.04 -10.53 -25.06
CA ALA A 710 -19.46 -10.40 -25.38
C ALA A 710 -19.88 -8.92 -25.45
N SER A 711 -20.99 -8.62 -26.15
CA SER A 711 -21.39 -7.22 -26.40
C SER A 711 -21.76 -6.44 -25.13
N ASP A 712 -22.29 -7.13 -24.13
CA ASP A 712 -22.55 -6.61 -22.78
C ASP A 712 -21.25 -6.41 -21.98
N GLU A 713 -20.30 -7.33 -22.07
CA GLU A 713 -18.95 -7.15 -21.51
C GLU A 713 -18.23 -5.96 -22.17
N ALA A 714 -18.43 -5.76 -23.49
CA ALA A 714 -17.84 -4.65 -24.26
C ALA A 714 -18.47 -3.29 -23.94
N THR A 715 -19.77 -3.20 -23.63
CA THR A 715 -20.38 -1.91 -23.23
C THR A 715 -19.90 -1.40 -21.87
N GLN A 716 -19.24 -2.24 -21.07
CA GLN A 716 -18.56 -1.83 -19.83
C GLN A 716 -17.13 -1.32 -20.08
N LEU A 717 -16.61 -1.39 -21.32
CA LEU A 717 -15.23 -1.04 -21.65
C LEU A 717 -15.13 0.20 -22.55
N THR A 718 -14.35 1.18 -22.10
CA THR A 718 -14.10 2.41 -22.85
C THR A 718 -13.28 2.14 -24.10
N GLY A 719 -13.83 2.38 -25.29
CA GLY A 719 -13.13 2.25 -26.57
C GLY A 719 -12.81 0.82 -27.04
N THR A 720 -13.25 -0.21 -26.32
CA THR A 720 -13.00 -1.62 -26.70
C THR A 720 -14.21 -2.20 -27.44
N SER A 721 -14.06 -2.48 -28.73
CA SER A 721 -15.07 -3.21 -29.51
C SER A 721 -15.21 -4.66 -29.06
N ALA A 722 -16.43 -5.21 -29.13
CA ALA A 722 -16.66 -6.64 -29.03
C ALA A 722 -15.81 -7.40 -30.08
N GLY A 723 -15.11 -8.44 -29.64
CA GLY A 723 -14.16 -9.19 -30.45
C GLY A 723 -14.37 -10.68 -30.33
N ASN A 724 -14.14 -11.41 -31.42
CA ASN A 724 -14.50 -12.83 -31.54
C ASN A 724 -13.31 -13.81 -31.41
N VAL A 725 -12.07 -13.34 -31.36
CA VAL A 725 -10.89 -14.22 -31.53
C VAL A 725 -9.93 -14.05 -30.36
N LEU A 726 -9.68 -15.13 -29.61
CA LEU A 726 -8.55 -15.17 -28.67
C LEU A 726 -7.31 -15.73 -29.37
N ASN A 727 -6.22 -14.98 -29.32
CA ASN A 727 -4.95 -15.38 -29.92
C ASN A 727 -4.01 -15.93 -28.84
N VAL A 728 -3.29 -17.01 -29.15
CA VAL A 728 -2.37 -17.69 -28.23
C VAL A 728 -1.07 -17.99 -28.99
N GLY A 729 0.07 -17.43 -28.57
CA GLY A 729 1.36 -17.66 -29.22
C GLY A 729 1.86 -19.10 -29.04
N GLY A 730 1.72 -19.62 -27.82
CA GLY A 730 2.09 -20.99 -27.46
C GLY A 730 1.07 -22.06 -27.87
N ASN A 731 1.13 -23.20 -27.19
CA ASN A 731 0.20 -24.31 -27.37
C ASN A 731 -1.16 -24.01 -26.74
N VAL A 732 -2.22 -24.66 -27.21
CA VAL A 732 -3.52 -24.70 -26.51
C VAL A 732 -3.84 -26.15 -26.17
N THR A 733 -3.84 -26.47 -24.87
CA THR A 733 -4.13 -27.80 -24.35
C THR A 733 -5.47 -27.80 -23.62
N VAL A 734 -6.42 -28.62 -24.06
CA VAL A 734 -7.73 -28.82 -23.42
C VAL A 734 -7.76 -30.24 -22.87
N GLY A 735 -7.42 -30.38 -21.59
CA GLY A 735 -7.43 -31.67 -20.89
C GLY A 735 -8.85 -32.20 -20.68
N ARG A 736 -8.96 -33.47 -20.27
CA ARG A 736 -10.24 -34.20 -20.17
C ARG A 736 -11.34 -33.57 -19.32
N GLN A 737 -10.98 -32.70 -18.36
CA GLN A 737 -11.92 -31.98 -17.49
C GLN A 737 -12.10 -30.50 -17.92
N GLY A 738 -11.42 -30.08 -18.98
CA GLY A 738 -11.56 -28.77 -19.61
C GLY A 738 -12.66 -28.74 -20.66
N ARG A 739 -13.20 -27.54 -20.88
CA ARG A 739 -14.23 -27.23 -21.89
C ARG A 739 -13.76 -26.13 -22.81
N VAL A 740 -14.15 -26.17 -24.07
CA VAL A 740 -14.14 -25.00 -24.97
C VAL A 740 -15.59 -24.61 -25.23
N ALA A 741 -15.96 -23.36 -24.96
CA ALA A 741 -17.32 -22.86 -25.13
C ALA A 741 -17.35 -21.80 -26.25
N VAL A 742 -18.09 -22.05 -27.33
CA VAL A 742 -18.13 -21.18 -28.51
C VAL A 742 -19.54 -20.73 -28.86
N THR A 743 -19.68 -19.42 -29.09
CA THR A 743 -20.91 -18.79 -29.58
C THR A 743 -20.86 -18.67 -31.11
N ILE A 744 -21.97 -18.96 -31.78
CA ILE A 744 -22.19 -18.78 -33.22
C ILE A 744 -23.45 -17.93 -33.42
N SER A 745 -23.24 -16.64 -33.68
CA SER A 745 -24.29 -15.63 -33.90
C SER A 745 -24.66 -15.44 -35.38
N GLY A 746 -23.84 -15.95 -36.31
CA GLY A 746 -24.15 -16.00 -37.74
C GLY A 746 -23.00 -16.58 -38.58
N ASP A 747 -23.19 -16.67 -39.90
CA ASP A 747 -22.24 -17.29 -40.83
C ASP A 747 -20.81 -16.69 -40.84
N ARG A 748 -20.63 -15.49 -40.28
CA ARG A 748 -19.33 -14.82 -40.13
C ARG A 748 -19.10 -14.25 -38.72
N ASP A 749 -20.02 -14.51 -37.79
CA ASP A 749 -20.02 -13.96 -36.44
C ASP A 749 -20.02 -15.12 -35.45
N TYR A 750 -18.82 -15.52 -35.04
CA TYR A 750 -18.60 -16.66 -34.17
C TYR A 750 -17.26 -16.56 -33.44
N THR A 751 -17.22 -17.05 -32.20
CA THR A 751 -16.02 -16.98 -31.36
C THR A 751 -15.03 -18.10 -31.70
N SER A 752 -13.72 -17.84 -31.68
CA SER A 752 -12.69 -18.84 -32.03
C SER A 752 -11.34 -18.63 -31.35
N VAL A 753 -10.49 -19.66 -31.35
CA VAL A 753 -9.12 -19.64 -30.81
C VAL A 753 -8.08 -19.80 -31.91
N ARG A 754 -7.00 -19.00 -31.87
CA ARG A 754 -5.86 -19.10 -32.80
C ARG A 754 -4.59 -19.39 -32.02
N ALA A 755 -4.05 -20.60 -32.15
CA ALA A 755 -2.78 -21.00 -31.58
C ALA A 755 -1.63 -20.81 -32.59
N GLY A 756 -0.47 -20.33 -32.14
CA GLY A 756 0.79 -20.48 -32.87
C GLY A 756 1.38 -21.89 -32.67
N GLY A 757 1.22 -22.45 -31.47
CA GLY A 757 1.62 -23.81 -31.13
C GLY A 757 0.63 -24.90 -31.56
N GLN A 758 0.82 -26.08 -30.97
CA GLN A 758 -0.04 -27.26 -31.15
C GLN A 758 -1.37 -27.11 -30.40
N LEU A 759 -2.45 -27.57 -31.04
CA LEU A 759 -3.71 -27.89 -30.37
C LEU A 759 -3.65 -29.31 -29.81
N VAL A 760 -3.88 -29.48 -28.50
CA VAL A 760 -4.00 -30.79 -27.83
C VAL A 760 -5.40 -30.90 -27.24
N LEU A 761 -6.22 -31.81 -27.75
CA LEU A 761 -7.65 -31.91 -27.41
C LEU A 761 -8.01 -33.28 -26.82
N ASP A 762 -8.58 -33.28 -25.62
CA ASP A 762 -9.17 -34.46 -24.93
C ASP A 762 -10.45 -34.10 -24.11
N GLY A 763 -10.67 -32.81 -23.82
CA GLY A 763 -11.87 -32.29 -23.14
C GLY A 763 -13.10 -32.12 -24.03
N GLU A 764 -14.10 -31.36 -23.56
CA GLU A 764 -15.40 -31.18 -24.23
C GLU A 764 -15.50 -29.87 -25.05
N LEU A 765 -16.44 -29.84 -26.00
CA LEU A 765 -16.80 -28.66 -26.81
C LEU A 765 -18.28 -28.33 -26.64
N ASP A 766 -18.56 -27.20 -26.02
CA ASP A 766 -19.88 -26.64 -25.80
C ASP A 766 -20.17 -25.58 -26.87
N LEU A 767 -21.36 -25.63 -27.49
CA LEU A 767 -21.77 -24.74 -28.59
C LEU A 767 -23.07 -24.02 -28.25
N ASP A 768 -23.06 -22.69 -28.40
CA ASP A 768 -24.22 -21.82 -28.31
C ASP A 768 -24.52 -21.24 -29.70
N VAL A 769 -25.65 -21.61 -30.31
CA VAL A 769 -26.02 -21.20 -31.67
C VAL A 769 -27.23 -20.28 -31.60
N ARG A 770 -27.01 -18.99 -31.86
CA ARG A 770 -27.99 -17.91 -31.70
C ARG A 770 -28.53 -17.39 -33.04
N GLY A 771 -27.76 -17.57 -34.11
CA GLY A 771 -28.05 -17.06 -35.45
C GLY A 771 -28.70 -18.05 -36.41
N LYS A 772 -29.23 -17.53 -37.52
CA LYS A 772 -29.49 -18.35 -38.71
C LYS A 772 -28.18 -18.62 -39.43
N LEU A 773 -27.91 -19.90 -39.70
CA LEU A 773 -26.71 -20.38 -40.40
C LEU A 773 -27.08 -20.97 -41.77
N THR A 774 -26.22 -20.75 -42.76
CA THR A 774 -26.38 -21.23 -44.14
C THR A 774 -25.78 -22.63 -44.29
N PRO A 775 -26.49 -23.61 -44.90
CA PRO A 775 -25.91 -24.91 -45.23
C PRO A 775 -24.67 -24.76 -46.12
N GLY A 776 -23.57 -25.43 -45.74
CA GLY A 776 -22.26 -25.31 -46.36
C GLY A 776 -21.31 -24.31 -45.69
N THR A 777 -21.77 -23.44 -44.78
CA THR A 777 -20.87 -22.58 -43.99
C THR A 777 -19.91 -23.43 -43.16
N VAL A 778 -18.64 -23.00 -43.08
CA VAL A 778 -17.58 -23.66 -42.31
C VAL A 778 -17.06 -22.70 -41.25
N PHE A 779 -17.21 -23.07 -39.98
CA PHE A 779 -16.66 -22.35 -38.84
C PHE A 779 -15.32 -22.97 -38.44
N THR A 780 -14.26 -22.16 -38.38
CA THR A 780 -12.95 -22.61 -37.90
C THR A 780 -12.81 -22.27 -36.42
N ILE A 781 -13.32 -23.15 -35.58
CA ILE A 781 -13.46 -23.02 -34.12
C ILE A 781 -12.10 -22.86 -33.43
N MET A 782 -11.12 -23.70 -33.83
CA MET A 782 -9.74 -23.60 -33.38
C MET A 782 -8.79 -23.86 -34.55
N SER A 783 -7.63 -23.21 -34.57
CA SER A 783 -6.54 -23.54 -35.51
C SER A 783 -5.17 -23.42 -34.81
N GLY A 784 -4.22 -24.28 -35.17
CA GLY A 784 -2.84 -24.26 -34.66
C GLY A 784 -1.80 -24.65 -35.72
N SER A 785 -0.53 -24.74 -35.34
CA SER A 785 0.54 -25.25 -36.22
C SER A 785 0.50 -26.79 -36.39
N SER A 786 -0.14 -27.50 -35.47
CA SER A 786 -0.48 -28.92 -35.56
C SER A 786 -1.65 -29.24 -34.63
N ILE A 787 -2.28 -30.41 -34.80
CA ILE A 787 -3.37 -30.87 -33.93
C ILE A 787 -3.16 -32.32 -33.48
N LYS A 788 -3.45 -32.59 -32.20
CA LYS A 788 -3.32 -33.89 -31.55
C LYS A 788 -4.57 -34.18 -30.71
N GLY A 789 -5.16 -35.35 -30.91
CA GLY A 789 -6.41 -35.74 -30.27
C GLY A 789 -7.64 -35.13 -30.95
N ALA A 790 -8.76 -35.12 -30.23
CA ALA A 790 -10.07 -34.64 -30.66
C ALA A 790 -10.92 -34.35 -29.42
N PHE A 791 -11.94 -33.52 -29.53
CA PHE A 791 -12.88 -33.31 -28.42
C PHE A 791 -13.61 -34.62 -28.07
N HIS A 792 -13.92 -34.79 -26.77
CA HIS A 792 -14.55 -35.98 -26.23
C HIS A 792 -15.87 -36.31 -26.95
N ALA A 793 -16.06 -37.58 -27.30
CA ALA A 793 -17.19 -38.09 -28.10
C ALA A 793 -17.40 -37.44 -29.49
N LEU A 794 -16.51 -36.56 -29.95
CA LEU A 794 -16.58 -35.84 -31.22
C LEU A 794 -15.40 -36.21 -32.16
N PRO A 795 -15.31 -37.44 -32.68
CA PRO A 795 -14.28 -37.83 -33.65
C PRO A 795 -14.46 -37.17 -35.03
N GLU A 796 -13.45 -37.29 -35.88
CA GLU A 796 -13.46 -36.90 -37.30
C GLU A 796 -14.71 -37.41 -38.05
N ASN A 797 -15.36 -36.53 -38.83
CA ASN A 797 -16.65 -36.73 -39.50
C ASN A 797 -17.88 -36.93 -38.57
N ARG A 798 -17.77 -36.77 -37.24
CA ARG A 798 -18.94 -36.87 -36.35
C ARG A 798 -20.00 -35.84 -36.74
N ALA A 799 -21.25 -36.29 -36.80
CA ALA A 799 -22.41 -35.42 -36.89
C ALA A 799 -22.83 -34.95 -35.48
N LEU A 800 -23.07 -33.66 -35.33
CA LEU A 800 -23.41 -32.98 -34.07
C LEU A 800 -24.67 -32.13 -34.29
N ASN A 801 -25.71 -32.33 -33.48
CA ASN A 801 -26.96 -31.57 -33.58
C ASN A 801 -27.06 -30.60 -32.39
N VAL A 802 -26.99 -29.30 -32.65
CA VAL A 802 -27.09 -28.22 -31.65
C VAL A 802 -27.84 -27.03 -32.24
N GLY A 803 -28.69 -26.38 -31.45
CA GLY A 803 -29.37 -25.13 -31.85
C GLY A 803 -30.26 -25.24 -33.10
N GLY A 804 -30.79 -26.42 -33.39
CA GLY A 804 -31.58 -26.66 -34.62
C GLY A 804 -30.74 -26.84 -35.88
N TYR A 805 -29.42 -27.05 -35.78
CA TYR A 805 -28.52 -27.28 -36.90
C TYR A 805 -27.73 -28.57 -36.74
N LEU A 806 -27.61 -29.33 -37.84
CA LEU A 806 -26.70 -30.46 -37.93
C LEU A 806 -25.35 -29.98 -38.47
N PHE A 807 -24.29 -30.16 -37.70
CA PHE A 807 -22.91 -29.86 -38.07
C PHE A 807 -22.14 -31.15 -38.35
N ARG A 808 -21.10 -31.05 -39.19
CA ARG A 808 -20.07 -32.09 -39.38
C ARG A 808 -18.73 -31.61 -38.82
N VAL A 809 -18.14 -32.40 -37.94
CA VAL A 809 -16.83 -32.17 -37.33
C VAL A 809 -15.71 -32.57 -38.29
N SER A 810 -14.65 -31.74 -38.38
CA SER A 810 -13.38 -32.08 -39.05
C SER A 810 -12.19 -31.56 -38.24
N TYR A 811 -11.09 -32.31 -38.22
CA TYR A 811 -9.81 -31.94 -37.59
C TYR A 811 -8.65 -31.80 -38.60
N LYS A 812 -8.98 -31.57 -39.88
CA LYS A 812 -7.99 -31.47 -40.96
C LYS A 812 -7.32 -30.09 -40.99
N ASN A 813 -6.18 -30.00 -41.68
CA ASN A 813 -5.45 -28.75 -41.92
C ASN A 813 -5.11 -28.01 -40.60
N ASN A 814 -4.66 -28.76 -39.59
CA ASN A 814 -4.30 -28.31 -38.25
C ASN A 814 -5.39 -27.49 -37.52
N SER A 815 -6.65 -27.70 -37.89
CA SER A 815 -7.78 -26.89 -37.45
C SER A 815 -8.96 -27.77 -37.08
N MET A 816 -9.69 -27.39 -36.03
CA MET A 816 -11.01 -27.95 -35.73
C MET A 816 -12.07 -27.10 -36.42
N THR A 817 -12.86 -27.72 -37.30
CA THR A 817 -13.90 -27.08 -38.08
C THR A 817 -15.27 -27.73 -37.91
N LEU A 818 -16.31 -26.90 -38.05
CA LEU A 818 -17.71 -27.33 -38.10
C LEU A 818 -18.35 -26.87 -39.41
N THR A 819 -18.80 -27.81 -40.24
CA THR A 819 -19.56 -27.50 -41.47
C THR A 819 -21.07 -27.66 -41.22
N VAL A 820 -21.87 -26.65 -41.51
CA VAL A 820 -23.34 -26.73 -41.47
C VAL A 820 -23.82 -27.69 -42.55
N MET A 821 -24.52 -28.76 -42.17
CA MET A 821 -25.11 -29.72 -43.11
C MET A 821 -26.51 -29.32 -43.54
N HIS A 822 -27.37 -28.95 -42.60
CA HIS A 822 -28.73 -28.44 -42.79
C HIS A 822 -29.31 -27.97 -41.45
N ALA A 823 -30.37 -27.17 -41.50
CA ALA A 823 -31.25 -26.99 -40.35
C ALA A 823 -32.03 -28.29 -40.10
N VAL A 824 -32.10 -28.72 -38.84
CA VAL A 824 -32.91 -29.85 -38.38
C VAL A 824 -34.31 -29.32 -38.05
N PRO A 825 -35.39 -29.90 -38.59
CA PRO A 825 -36.75 -29.46 -38.25
C PRO A 825 -37.03 -29.58 -36.74
N ASN A 826 -37.59 -28.52 -36.15
CA ASN A 826 -38.09 -28.55 -34.78
C ASN A 826 -39.35 -29.42 -34.69
N ASN A 827 -39.15 -30.73 -34.58
CA ASN A 827 -40.18 -31.70 -34.21
C ASN A 827 -40.55 -31.49 -32.72
N GLY A 828 -41.41 -30.51 -32.47
CA GLY A 828 -41.74 -30.03 -31.13
C GLY A 828 -42.20 -31.12 -30.15
N LYS A 829 -41.73 -31.00 -28.91
CA LYS A 829 -42.15 -31.73 -27.72
C LYS A 829 -42.02 -30.79 -26.52
#